data_AF-A0A091W6C0-F1
#
_entry.id   AF-A0A091W6C0-F1
#
_cell.length_a   1.000
_cell.length_b   1.000
_cell.length_c   1.000
_cell.angle_alpha   90.00
_cell.angle_beta   90.00
_cell.angle_gamma   90.00
#
_symmetry.space_group_name_H-M   'P 1'
#
loop_
_entity.id
_entity.type
_entity.pdbx_description
1 polymer ?
#
loop_
_entity_poly.entity_id
_entity_poly.type
_entity_poly.pdbx_seq_one_letter_code
_entity_poly.pdbx_strand_id
1 'polypeptide(L)'
;MPVQLLKIIEGRSETPLPSHLQKEDLKHLQEGLDHTNKYFKGTVILSYPLTKLGDGTDFFKVVLQDLDNWCSRINSINILIYGKMAQDCAKVIRHGDMFVVAGFKLARSPTAREDGRHGCHLEVSEEAGSSIYVRGSKHVQSLNPFKFSSVAPKYVYTPLNRLKDGTIVNLYGIVKFFKPPYVSKGTDYCSVVTLVDPSNVKLTCTLFNGNLDSLPKIYKVGDIVRFHRIKIREYNGQMQGITSAGFASLTFDGTVGAPLVPRTSSKVYTFMDEEQKTIEELRVWAASNLSISGPAAKLSGVQPMLFFDLTCQLVGKAKVDGSSFLLKVWDGTKCPYPTWKVPVEARDLEGEKVLLHQLRNLTVDILVYDNHVQLAKSLKLGSFLRIYSIHTKQASADDIEFHLHGGTCYGRGIGVLPDSNPDVKELKAFLESVALAESQNMESMSSVELDGTFNNVTDLESHLQRCQQLSVTVLTDHQDLSNTELKTILNSTAPQQYRIRAKLRSYKPQKLYQSVKLHCSKCNNLREVPDGDDFDLNLQSSACTAPNLELQNTSWYDSVMWTTQDHKERKIAIHFVKHDEMLQQPEDTLLMIEGGTLKEVWKLTKRFKCVIPVRSTEDDLELLDLSTPFLLQGNIKYYGCKQCSTPKPIKSLSSIAAEQRPSWEPTEIAQVLGIEPLQYVFVMRFTLVDGTGALNAYLFDYEKFFQIPASEILTNNFLQQKMQMTMNTLCPPERKLDDLPWLECFIKSYNVRDAVKHQVYYQIFDTTVAEDVV
;
A
#
# COMPACT_ATOMS: atom_id res chain seq x y z
N MET A 1 -19.79 -25.87 -36.53
CA MET A 1 -19.68 -24.94 -35.39
C MET A 1 -18.58 -25.46 -34.47
N PRO A 2 -17.44 -24.77 -34.37
CA PRO A 2 -16.26 -25.23 -33.61
C PRO A 2 -16.47 -25.24 -32.08
N VAL A 3 -17.44 -24.46 -31.59
CA VAL A 3 -17.88 -24.44 -30.19
C VAL A 3 -19.25 -25.11 -30.10
N GLN A 4 -19.35 -26.20 -29.35
CA GLN A 4 -20.60 -26.96 -29.17
C GLN A 4 -21.10 -26.86 -27.73
N LEU A 5 -22.37 -26.49 -27.58
CA LEU A 5 -23.07 -26.47 -26.29
C LEU A 5 -23.71 -27.82 -26.02
N LEU A 6 -23.30 -28.48 -24.94
CA LEU A 6 -23.89 -29.75 -24.52
C LEU A 6 -25.15 -29.49 -23.69
N LYS A 7 -26.35 -29.75 -24.25
CA LYS A 7 -27.62 -29.73 -23.50
C LYS A 7 -27.76 -30.99 -22.63
N ILE A 8 -28.23 -30.80 -21.40
CA ILE A 8 -28.56 -31.89 -20.47
C ILE A 8 -30.09 -32.00 -20.37
N ILE A 9 -30.64 -33.18 -20.68
CA ILE A 9 -32.01 -33.57 -20.34
C ILE A 9 -31.87 -34.78 -19.40
N GLU A 10 -32.47 -34.70 -18.20
CA GLU A 10 -32.56 -35.84 -17.27
C GLU A 10 -31.24 -36.57 -16.96
N GLY A 11 -30.15 -35.82 -16.76
CA GLY A 11 -28.87 -36.40 -16.30
C GLY A 11 -28.04 -37.12 -17.38
N ARG A 12 -28.48 -37.15 -18.64
CA ARG A 12 -27.65 -37.55 -19.80
C ARG A 12 -27.50 -36.40 -20.80
N SER A 13 -26.33 -36.28 -21.41
CA SER A 13 -26.06 -35.30 -22.48
C SER A 13 -26.69 -35.76 -23.79
N GLU A 14 -27.41 -34.89 -24.51
CA GLU A 14 -27.98 -35.21 -25.83
C GLU A 14 -26.92 -35.60 -26.88
N THR A 15 -25.70 -35.04 -26.78
CA THR A 15 -24.57 -35.40 -27.62
C THR A 15 -23.44 -35.98 -26.75
N PRO A 16 -23.13 -37.29 -26.82
CA PRO A 16 -21.92 -37.81 -26.22
C PRO A 16 -20.70 -37.20 -26.93
N LEU A 17 -19.59 -37.01 -26.18
CA LEU A 17 -18.31 -36.70 -26.80
C LEU A 17 -18.00 -37.78 -27.85
N PRO A 18 -17.39 -37.43 -29.01
CA PRO A 18 -17.04 -38.41 -30.02
C PRO A 18 -16.29 -39.61 -29.43
N SER A 19 -16.74 -40.82 -29.72
CA SER A 19 -16.26 -42.07 -29.08
C SER A 19 -14.78 -42.37 -29.33
N HIS A 20 -14.16 -41.73 -30.32
CA HIS A 20 -12.74 -41.85 -30.64
C HIS A 20 -11.83 -40.98 -29.74
N LEU A 21 -12.40 -40.03 -28.98
CA LEU A 21 -11.62 -39.12 -28.14
C LEU A 21 -11.31 -39.73 -26.77
N GLN A 22 -10.04 -39.75 -26.40
CA GLN A 22 -9.56 -40.24 -25.09
C GLN A 22 -9.25 -39.08 -24.14
N LYS A 23 -9.61 -39.23 -22.85
CA LYS A 23 -9.30 -38.21 -21.84
C LYS A 23 -7.81 -38.22 -21.52
N GLU A 24 -7.18 -37.06 -21.55
CA GLU A 24 -5.81 -36.88 -21.08
C GLU A 24 -5.78 -36.16 -19.72
N ASP A 25 -4.99 -36.68 -18.78
CA ASP A 25 -4.75 -36.05 -17.49
C ASP A 25 -3.73 -34.92 -17.60
N LEU A 26 -3.84 -33.90 -16.74
CA LEU A 26 -2.93 -32.75 -16.73
C LEU A 26 -1.45 -33.15 -16.62
N LYS A 27 -1.14 -34.21 -15.85
CA LYS A 27 0.22 -34.73 -15.62
C LYS A 27 0.88 -35.36 -16.86
N HIS A 28 0.09 -35.74 -17.87
CA HIS A 28 0.58 -36.43 -19.08
C HIS A 28 0.69 -35.49 -20.28
N LEU A 29 0.35 -34.20 -20.12
CA LEU A 29 0.49 -33.19 -21.16
C LEU A 29 1.97 -32.79 -21.30
N GLN A 30 2.68 -33.43 -22.23
CA GLN A 30 4.07 -33.12 -22.59
C GLN A 30 4.23 -32.87 -24.09
N GLU A 31 5.21 -32.03 -24.45
CA GLU A 31 5.54 -31.74 -25.85
C GLU A 31 6.14 -32.98 -26.54
N GLY A 32 5.88 -33.13 -27.84
CA GLY A 32 6.41 -34.23 -28.66
C GLY A 32 5.58 -35.51 -28.68
N LEU A 33 4.46 -35.57 -27.94
CA LEU A 33 3.49 -36.66 -28.01
C LEU A 33 2.31 -36.31 -28.93
N ASP A 34 1.77 -37.30 -29.64
CA ASP A 34 0.58 -37.13 -30.48
C ASP A 34 -0.68 -37.03 -29.60
N HIS A 35 -1.31 -35.86 -29.62
CA HIS A 35 -2.55 -35.56 -28.88
C HIS A 35 -3.78 -35.38 -29.78
N THR A 36 -3.69 -35.79 -31.05
CA THR A 36 -4.73 -35.53 -32.07
C THR A 36 -6.09 -36.13 -31.72
N ASN A 37 -6.12 -37.32 -31.10
CA ASN A 37 -7.36 -37.99 -30.66
C ASN A 37 -7.61 -37.88 -29.14
N LYS A 38 -7.03 -36.87 -28.49
CA LYS A 38 -7.15 -36.66 -27.05
C LYS A 38 -7.97 -35.42 -26.74
N TYR A 39 -8.57 -35.41 -25.55
CA TYR A 39 -9.25 -34.25 -25.00
C TYR A 39 -8.81 -33.97 -23.57
N PHE A 40 -8.71 -32.70 -23.24
CA PHE A 40 -8.50 -32.23 -21.87
C PHE A 40 -9.82 -31.67 -21.33
N LYS A 41 -10.14 -32.00 -20.09
CA LYS A 41 -11.39 -31.60 -19.43
C LYS A 41 -11.06 -30.91 -18.12
N GLY A 42 -11.59 -29.70 -17.94
CA GLY A 42 -11.43 -28.95 -16.71
C GLY A 42 -12.57 -27.96 -16.47
N THR A 43 -12.57 -27.34 -15.30
CA THR A 43 -13.51 -26.27 -14.96
C THR A 43 -12.89 -24.92 -15.27
N VAL A 44 -13.65 -24.01 -15.87
CA VAL A 44 -13.18 -22.64 -16.12
C VAL A 44 -13.06 -21.89 -14.80
N ILE A 45 -11.83 -21.54 -14.41
CA ILE A 45 -11.53 -20.74 -13.21
C ILE A 45 -11.21 -19.28 -13.52
N LEU A 46 -10.80 -18.99 -14.76
CA LEU A 46 -10.49 -17.63 -15.20
C LEU A 46 -10.69 -17.52 -16.71
N SER A 47 -11.28 -16.42 -17.16
CA SER A 47 -11.41 -16.07 -18.57
C SER A 47 -10.99 -14.61 -18.75
N TYR A 48 -10.12 -14.35 -19.71
CA TYR A 48 -9.63 -13.00 -20.01
C TYR A 48 -10.53 -12.31 -21.03
N PRO A 49 -10.53 -10.96 -21.14
CA PRO A 49 -11.27 -10.27 -22.20
C PRO A 49 -10.84 -10.75 -23.60
N LEU A 50 -11.79 -10.75 -24.54
CA LEU A 50 -11.51 -10.95 -25.95
C LEU A 50 -10.64 -9.79 -26.45
N THR A 51 -9.53 -10.11 -27.12
CA THR A 51 -8.57 -9.12 -27.64
C THR A 51 -8.24 -9.43 -29.10
N LYS A 52 -7.59 -8.50 -29.80
CA LYS A 52 -7.08 -8.72 -31.17
C LYS A 52 -5.56 -8.70 -31.17
N LEU A 53 -4.95 -9.67 -31.86
CA LEU A 53 -3.51 -9.73 -32.07
C LEU A 53 -3.08 -8.70 -33.13
N GLY A 54 -1.77 -8.48 -33.26
CA GLY A 54 -1.21 -7.46 -34.16
C GLY A 54 -1.52 -7.68 -35.66
N ASP A 55 -1.89 -8.91 -36.03
CA ASP A 55 -2.34 -9.31 -37.36
C ASP A 55 -3.87 -9.19 -37.56
N GLY A 56 -4.60 -8.74 -36.53
CA GLY A 56 -6.06 -8.61 -36.53
C GLY A 56 -6.83 -9.86 -36.08
N THR A 57 -6.13 -10.95 -35.76
CA THR A 57 -6.74 -12.23 -35.34
C THR A 57 -7.33 -12.10 -33.93
N ASP A 58 -8.58 -12.54 -33.76
CA ASP A 58 -9.23 -12.55 -32.44
C ASP A 58 -8.58 -13.57 -31.52
N PHE A 59 -8.33 -13.17 -30.27
CA PHE A 59 -7.63 -13.97 -29.28
C PHE A 59 -8.35 -13.94 -27.93
N PHE A 60 -8.50 -15.12 -27.35
CA PHE A 60 -9.18 -15.32 -26.10
C PHE A 60 -8.45 -16.35 -25.24
N LYS A 61 -8.10 -15.95 -24.02
CA LYS A 61 -7.36 -16.78 -23.07
C LYS A 61 -8.31 -17.26 -21.97
N VAL A 62 -8.23 -18.54 -21.66
CA VAL A 62 -9.01 -19.20 -20.59
C VAL A 62 -8.09 -20.04 -19.74
N VAL A 63 -8.35 -20.16 -18.45
CA VAL A 63 -7.63 -21.04 -17.53
C VAL A 63 -8.57 -22.13 -17.05
N LEU A 64 -8.15 -23.37 -17.24
CA LEU A 64 -8.88 -24.55 -16.80
C LEU A 64 -8.18 -25.18 -15.60
N GLN A 65 -8.97 -25.56 -14.61
CA GLN A 65 -8.53 -26.38 -13.49
C GLN A 65 -8.90 -27.85 -13.73
N ASP A 66 -7.95 -28.75 -13.51
CA ASP A 66 -8.20 -30.19 -13.57
C ASP A 66 -9.01 -30.64 -12.35
N LEU A 67 -10.11 -31.35 -12.59
CA LEU A 67 -11.00 -31.84 -11.53
C LEU A 67 -10.49 -33.11 -10.86
N ASP A 68 -9.57 -33.85 -11.47
CA ASP A 68 -9.15 -35.16 -10.98
C ASP A 68 -7.86 -35.09 -10.12
N ASN A 69 -7.26 -33.90 -9.97
CA ASN A 69 -5.94 -33.75 -9.35
C ASN A 69 -5.87 -32.60 -8.31
N TRP A 70 -6.62 -32.74 -7.21
CA TRP A 70 -6.73 -31.71 -6.17
C TRP A 70 -5.50 -31.63 -5.23
N CYS A 71 -4.55 -32.56 -5.38
CA CYS A 71 -3.40 -32.73 -4.47
C CYS A 71 -2.03 -32.38 -5.11
N SER A 72 -2.00 -31.94 -6.36
CA SER A 72 -0.77 -31.49 -7.02
C SER A 72 -0.54 -29.99 -6.84
N ARG A 73 0.72 -29.56 -6.66
CA ARG A 73 1.11 -28.13 -6.60
C ARG A 73 0.73 -27.35 -7.86
N ILE A 74 0.58 -28.05 -8.99
CA ILE A 74 0.14 -27.51 -10.28
C ILE A 74 -1.14 -28.25 -10.68
N ASN A 75 -2.28 -27.55 -10.67
CA ASN A 75 -3.60 -28.12 -10.98
C ASN A 75 -4.38 -27.34 -12.04
N SER A 76 -3.74 -26.37 -12.72
CA SER A 76 -4.37 -25.54 -13.74
C SER A 76 -3.49 -25.32 -14.96
N ILE A 77 -4.12 -25.10 -16.12
CA ILE A 77 -3.46 -24.93 -17.42
C ILE A 77 -4.09 -23.77 -18.21
N ASN A 78 -3.24 -23.06 -18.97
CA ASN A 78 -3.66 -22.00 -19.86
C ASN A 78 -4.17 -22.59 -21.19
N ILE A 79 -5.30 -22.09 -21.68
CA ILE A 79 -5.86 -22.37 -23.01
C ILE A 79 -5.86 -21.08 -23.82
N LEU A 80 -5.24 -21.12 -24.98
CA LEU A 80 -5.11 -20.02 -25.93
C LEU A 80 -5.99 -20.32 -27.15
N ILE A 81 -7.04 -19.53 -27.33
CA ILE A 81 -8.06 -19.72 -28.37
C ILE A 81 -7.90 -18.61 -29.41
N TYR A 82 -7.87 -18.98 -30.69
CA TYR A 82 -7.63 -18.06 -31.80
C TYR A 82 -8.78 -18.04 -32.82
N GLY A 83 -8.92 -16.91 -33.51
CA GLY A 83 -9.83 -16.69 -34.63
C GLY A 83 -11.30 -16.64 -34.21
N LYS A 84 -12.20 -17.01 -35.13
CA LYS A 84 -13.66 -16.99 -34.89
C LYS A 84 -14.09 -17.82 -33.67
N MET A 85 -13.38 -18.92 -33.40
CA MET A 85 -13.58 -19.76 -32.21
C MET A 85 -13.40 -18.96 -30.90
N ALA A 86 -12.49 -18.00 -30.85
CA ALA A 86 -12.30 -17.13 -29.69
C ALA A 86 -13.50 -16.23 -29.43
N GLN A 87 -14.09 -15.64 -30.49
CA GLN A 87 -15.30 -14.83 -30.37
C GLN A 87 -16.49 -15.65 -29.87
N ASP A 88 -16.66 -16.85 -30.41
CA ASP A 88 -17.78 -17.73 -30.05
C ASP A 88 -17.62 -18.27 -28.62
N CYS A 89 -16.39 -18.60 -28.20
CA CYS A 89 -16.09 -18.98 -26.83
C CYS A 89 -16.35 -17.85 -25.83
N ALA A 90 -15.93 -16.62 -26.14
CA ALA A 90 -16.10 -15.48 -25.25
C ALA A 90 -17.57 -15.13 -24.95
N LYS A 91 -18.49 -15.44 -25.88
CA LYS A 91 -19.94 -15.24 -25.69
C LYS A 91 -20.60 -16.27 -24.77
N VAL A 92 -20.03 -17.48 -24.72
CA VAL A 92 -20.68 -18.65 -24.12
C VAL A 92 -20.09 -19.00 -22.75
N ILE A 93 -18.81 -18.74 -22.52
CA ILE A 93 -18.10 -19.14 -21.29
C ILE A 93 -18.51 -18.31 -20.08
N ARG A 94 -18.75 -19.00 -18.96
CA ARG A 94 -18.85 -18.41 -17.62
C ARG A 94 -17.91 -19.12 -16.65
N HIS A 95 -17.53 -18.41 -15.59
CA HIS A 95 -16.78 -19.00 -14.49
C HIS A 95 -17.55 -20.19 -13.88
N GLY A 96 -16.87 -21.32 -13.71
CA GLY A 96 -17.45 -22.57 -13.19
C GLY A 96 -18.04 -23.49 -14.25
N ASP A 97 -18.06 -23.10 -15.53
CA ASP A 97 -18.50 -23.99 -16.61
C ASP A 97 -17.50 -25.13 -16.84
N MET A 98 -18.04 -26.28 -17.25
CA MET A 98 -17.23 -27.42 -17.63
C MET A 98 -16.78 -27.29 -19.07
N PHE A 99 -15.46 -27.28 -19.26
CA PHE A 99 -14.81 -27.06 -20.53
C PHE A 99 -14.09 -28.33 -20.98
N VAL A 100 -14.38 -28.78 -22.19
CA VAL A 100 -13.69 -29.89 -22.84
C VAL A 100 -13.05 -29.39 -24.11
N VAL A 101 -11.74 -29.57 -24.22
CA VAL A 101 -10.92 -29.11 -25.35
C VAL A 101 -10.34 -30.33 -26.06
N ALA A 102 -10.61 -30.47 -27.35
CA ALA A 102 -10.12 -31.56 -28.20
C ALA A 102 -9.41 -31.01 -29.44
N GLY A 103 -8.46 -31.78 -29.99
CA GLY A 103 -7.69 -31.37 -31.18
C GLY A 103 -6.81 -30.15 -30.92
N PHE A 104 -6.13 -30.11 -29.76
CA PHE A 104 -5.28 -29.00 -29.34
C PHE A 104 -3.81 -29.24 -29.69
N LYS A 105 -3.06 -28.16 -29.84
CA LYS A 105 -1.59 -28.19 -29.86
C LYS A 105 -1.05 -27.85 -28.49
N LEU A 106 0.02 -28.53 -28.09
CA LEU A 106 0.70 -28.23 -26.84
C LEU A 106 1.93 -27.38 -27.14
N ALA A 107 2.10 -26.30 -26.38
CA ALA A 107 3.28 -25.44 -26.49
C ALA A 107 3.75 -24.98 -25.10
N ARG A 108 5.03 -24.73 -24.95
CA ARG A 108 5.65 -24.36 -23.67
C ARG A 108 5.13 -23.00 -23.22
N SER A 109 4.69 -22.94 -21.97
CA SER A 109 4.17 -21.69 -21.42
C SER A 109 5.33 -20.83 -20.90
N PRO A 110 5.57 -19.64 -21.49
CA PRO A 110 6.64 -18.75 -21.03
C PRO A 110 6.34 -18.17 -19.63
N THR A 111 5.06 -18.13 -19.24
CA THR A 111 4.61 -17.54 -17.97
C THR A 111 4.48 -18.54 -16.83
N ALA A 112 4.79 -19.82 -17.04
CA ALA A 112 4.55 -20.87 -16.04
C ALA A 112 5.23 -20.62 -14.68
N ARG A 113 6.40 -19.95 -14.67
CA ARG A 113 7.13 -19.57 -13.44
C ARG A 113 6.51 -18.37 -12.71
N GLU A 114 5.81 -17.51 -13.46
CA GLU A 114 5.20 -16.28 -12.93
C GLU A 114 3.78 -16.53 -12.43
N ASP A 115 3.01 -17.38 -13.14
CA ASP A 115 1.61 -17.67 -12.81
C ASP A 115 1.40 -18.97 -12.03
N GLY A 116 2.46 -19.78 -11.84
CA GLY A 116 2.43 -21.03 -11.08
C GLY A 116 1.60 -22.15 -11.73
N ARG A 117 1.32 -22.06 -13.04
CA ARG A 117 0.47 -23.01 -13.78
C ARG A 117 1.32 -24.08 -14.49
N HIS A 118 0.64 -24.95 -15.22
CA HIS A 118 1.27 -26.02 -15.99
C HIS A 118 2.35 -25.46 -16.94
N GLY A 119 3.48 -26.19 -17.05
CA GLY A 119 4.65 -25.78 -17.84
C GLY A 119 4.38 -25.66 -19.34
N CYS A 120 3.24 -26.14 -19.80
CA CYS A 120 2.72 -26.03 -21.15
C CYS A 120 1.33 -25.40 -21.15
N HIS A 121 0.96 -24.76 -22.25
CA HIS A 121 -0.39 -24.29 -22.54
C HIS A 121 -0.97 -25.04 -23.75
N LEU A 122 -2.29 -24.96 -23.89
CA LEU A 122 -3.04 -25.59 -24.98
C LEU A 122 -3.43 -24.51 -25.99
N GLU A 123 -3.05 -24.68 -27.25
CA GLU A 123 -3.42 -23.80 -28.35
C GLU A 123 -4.52 -24.44 -29.19
N VAL A 124 -5.59 -23.68 -29.44
CA VAL A 124 -6.75 -24.16 -30.20
C VAL A 124 -7.25 -23.12 -31.18
N SER A 125 -7.57 -23.60 -32.39
CA SER A 125 -8.14 -22.78 -33.45
C SER A 125 -9.05 -23.62 -34.34
N GLU A 126 -10.01 -22.96 -34.99
CA GLU A 126 -10.90 -23.62 -35.96
C GLU A 126 -10.10 -24.17 -37.16
N GLU A 127 -9.09 -23.44 -37.60
CA GLU A 127 -8.18 -23.81 -38.70
C GLU A 127 -7.34 -25.06 -38.38
N ALA A 128 -7.03 -25.28 -37.10
CA ALA A 128 -6.32 -26.47 -36.63
C ALA A 128 -7.24 -27.68 -36.40
N GLY A 129 -8.55 -27.57 -36.71
CA GLY A 129 -9.51 -28.64 -36.48
C GLY A 129 -9.88 -28.85 -35.00
N SER A 130 -9.54 -27.90 -34.12
CA SER A 130 -9.86 -28.00 -32.70
C SER A 130 -11.37 -27.93 -32.46
N SER A 131 -11.84 -28.59 -31.39
CA SER A 131 -13.25 -28.56 -30.99
C SER A 131 -13.37 -28.29 -29.50
N ILE A 132 -14.28 -27.39 -29.15
CA ILE A 132 -14.56 -27.00 -27.76
C ILE A 132 -15.99 -27.38 -27.40
N TYR A 133 -16.15 -28.12 -26.31
CA TYR A 133 -17.47 -28.46 -25.77
C TYR A 133 -17.68 -27.77 -24.42
N VAL A 134 -18.75 -27.00 -24.31
CA VAL A 134 -19.11 -26.26 -23.09
C VAL A 134 -20.35 -26.88 -22.48
N ARG A 135 -20.25 -27.26 -21.21
CA ARG A 135 -21.38 -27.70 -20.40
C ARG A 135 -21.67 -26.65 -19.34
N GLY A 136 -22.74 -25.90 -19.56
CA GLY A 136 -23.23 -24.89 -18.62
C GLY A 136 -23.84 -25.52 -17.37
N SER A 137 -23.57 -24.93 -16.20
CA SER A 137 -24.24 -25.28 -14.95
C SER A 137 -25.69 -24.76 -14.98
N LYS A 138 -26.70 -25.65 -14.86
CA LYS A 138 -28.12 -25.24 -14.83
C LYS A 138 -28.41 -24.49 -13.52
N HIS A 139 -28.51 -23.17 -13.59
CA HIS A 139 -29.31 -22.40 -12.65
C HIS A 139 -30.80 -22.56 -13.03
N VAL A 140 -31.60 -23.12 -12.13
CA VAL A 140 -33.06 -23.16 -12.27
C VAL A 140 -33.58 -21.72 -12.21
N GLN A 141 -34.14 -21.24 -13.33
CA GLN A 141 -35.08 -20.11 -13.33
C GLN A 141 -36.48 -20.67 -13.10
N SER A 142 -37.13 -20.32 -11.99
CA SER A 142 -38.60 -20.24 -11.90
C SER A 142 -39.05 -19.53 -10.62
N LEU A 143 -39.96 -18.59 -10.85
CA LEU A 143 -40.97 -17.98 -9.98
C LEU A 143 -41.27 -18.67 -8.63
N ASN A 144 -41.17 -17.88 -7.55
CA ASN A 144 -41.95 -17.85 -6.29
C ASN A 144 -42.32 -19.16 -5.51
N PRO A 145 -42.57 -19.06 -4.20
CA PRO A 145 -41.70 -19.62 -3.17
C PRO A 145 -42.18 -20.99 -2.68
N PHE A 146 -41.37 -22.03 -2.91
CA PHE A 146 -41.46 -23.25 -2.13
C PHE A 146 -40.17 -23.45 -1.36
N LYS A 147 -40.33 -23.43 -0.03
CA LYS A 147 -39.32 -23.71 1.00
C LYS A 147 -38.55 -24.98 0.65
N PHE A 148 -37.33 -24.81 0.16
CA PHE A 148 -36.28 -25.80 0.34
C PHE A 148 -35.35 -25.27 1.41
N SER A 149 -35.38 -25.89 2.59
CA SER A 149 -34.37 -25.67 3.61
C SER A 149 -33.05 -26.26 3.11
N SER A 150 -32.26 -25.46 2.38
CA SER A 150 -30.86 -25.79 2.18
C SER A 150 -30.12 -25.46 3.47
N VAL A 151 -29.55 -26.48 4.09
CA VAL A 151 -28.63 -26.27 5.22
C VAL A 151 -27.43 -25.51 4.67
N ALA A 152 -27.31 -24.24 5.04
CA ALA A 152 -26.19 -23.40 4.66
C ALA A 152 -24.86 -24.00 5.18
N PRO A 153 -23.76 -23.92 4.40
CA PRO A 153 -22.45 -24.33 4.90
C PRO A 153 -22.07 -23.46 6.11
N LYS A 154 -21.76 -24.11 7.24
CA LYS A 154 -21.37 -23.42 8.47
C LYS A 154 -19.96 -22.82 8.30
N TYR A 155 -19.87 -21.50 8.18
CA TYR A 155 -18.60 -20.80 8.09
C TYR A 155 -17.97 -20.61 9.48
N VAL A 156 -16.66 -20.81 9.56
CA VAL A 156 -15.87 -20.53 10.77
C VAL A 156 -15.22 -19.16 10.62
N TYR A 157 -15.44 -18.29 11.60
CA TYR A 157 -14.88 -16.94 11.67
C TYR A 157 -13.73 -16.87 12.67
N THR A 158 -12.59 -16.35 12.24
CA THR A 158 -11.37 -16.27 13.04
C THR A 158 -11.21 -14.85 13.63
N PRO A 159 -11.07 -14.71 14.96
CA PRO A 159 -10.76 -13.43 15.60
C PRO A 159 -9.41 -12.87 15.16
N LEU A 160 -9.24 -11.54 15.20
CA LEU A 160 -8.06 -10.87 14.66
C LEU A 160 -6.77 -11.23 15.44
N ASN A 161 -6.85 -11.51 16.73
CA ASN A 161 -5.71 -11.95 17.54
C ASN A 161 -5.26 -13.41 17.28
N ARG A 162 -5.98 -14.18 16.47
CA ARG A 162 -5.67 -15.59 16.16
C ARG A 162 -5.23 -15.80 14.71
N LEU A 163 -4.99 -14.73 13.98
CA LEU A 163 -4.54 -14.79 12.59
C LEU A 163 -3.12 -15.33 12.50
N LYS A 164 -2.85 -16.11 11.45
CA LYS A 164 -1.53 -16.74 11.19
C LYS A 164 -1.09 -16.46 9.76
N ASP A 165 0.21 -16.26 9.56
CA ASP A 165 0.77 -16.01 8.24
C ASP A 165 0.47 -17.17 7.26
N GLY A 166 0.26 -16.82 5.99
CA GLY A 166 -0.04 -17.77 4.91
C GLY A 166 -1.43 -18.38 4.92
N THR A 167 -2.29 -18.07 5.91
CA THR A 167 -3.63 -18.65 6.01
C THR A 167 -4.68 -17.90 5.20
N ILE A 168 -5.73 -18.61 4.79
CA ILE A 168 -6.94 -18.02 4.20
C ILE A 168 -8.08 -18.22 5.19
N VAL A 169 -8.68 -17.13 5.67
CA VAL A 169 -9.67 -17.16 6.75
C VAL A 169 -10.94 -16.40 6.39
N ASN A 170 -11.99 -16.63 7.15
CA ASN A 170 -13.15 -15.74 7.20
C ASN A 170 -13.11 -14.96 8.51
N LEU A 171 -13.47 -13.68 8.49
CA LEU A 171 -13.45 -12.84 9.69
C LEU A 171 -14.57 -11.80 9.66
N TYR A 172 -14.89 -11.30 10.84
CA TYR A 172 -15.61 -10.05 11.03
C TYR A 172 -14.67 -9.01 11.61
N GLY A 173 -14.88 -7.75 11.26
CA GLY A 173 -14.15 -6.64 11.85
C GLY A 173 -14.91 -5.34 11.73
N ILE A 174 -14.66 -4.44 12.67
CA ILE A 174 -15.18 -3.08 12.67
C ILE A 174 -14.15 -2.20 11.95
N VAL A 175 -14.63 -1.40 11.01
CA VAL A 175 -13.80 -0.46 10.25
C VAL A 175 -13.33 0.65 11.18
N LYS A 176 -12.04 0.69 11.47
CA LYS A 176 -11.39 1.77 12.23
C LYS A 176 -10.86 2.87 11.30
N PHE A 177 -10.51 2.51 10.07
CA PHE A 177 -10.05 3.42 9.04
C PHE A 177 -10.29 2.79 7.67
N PHE A 178 -10.61 3.60 6.66
CA PHE A 178 -10.67 3.12 5.29
C PHE A 178 -10.31 4.22 4.29
N LYS A 179 -9.84 3.79 3.12
CA LYS A 179 -9.71 4.61 1.92
C LYS A 179 -10.82 4.22 0.95
N PRO A 180 -11.65 5.18 0.48
CA PRO A 180 -12.60 4.92 -0.60
C PRO A 180 -11.88 4.29 -1.79
N PRO A 181 -12.52 3.37 -2.54
CA PRO A 181 -11.91 2.74 -3.70
C PRO A 181 -11.29 3.75 -4.67
N TYR A 182 -10.03 3.52 -5.04
CA TYR A 182 -9.28 4.39 -5.95
C TYR A 182 -8.55 3.56 -7.01
N VAL A 183 -8.22 4.18 -8.14
CA VAL A 183 -7.47 3.52 -9.21
C VAL A 183 -6.05 3.26 -8.73
N SER A 184 -5.60 2.00 -8.75
CA SER A 184 -4.22 1.67 -8.40
C SER A 184 -3.24 2.11 -9.51
N LYS A 185 -1.92 1.99 -9.27
CA LYS A 185 -0.92 2.21 -10.34
C LYS A 185 -1.02 1.17 -11.47
N GLY A 186 -1.72 0.05 -11.25
CA GLY A 186 -1.98 -0.99 -12.25
C GLY A 186 -3.34 -0.81 -12.93
N THR A 187 -3.93 -1.92 -13.38
CA THR A 187 -5.26 -1.92 -14.05
C THR A 187 -6.45 -2.00 -13.07
N ASP A 188 -6.18 -2.32 -11.81
CA ASP A 188 -7.21 -2.67 -10.83
C ASP A 188 -7.54 -1.49 -9.90
N TYR A 189 -8.73 -1.52 -9.29
CA TYR A 189 -9.07 -0.65 -8.18
C TYR A 189 -8.50 -1.21 -6.87
N CYS A 190 -8.07 -0.31 -5.99
CA CYS A 190 -7.58 -0.63 -4.65
C CYS A 190 -8.50 0.00 -3.60
N SER A 191 -8.79 -0.73 -2.53
CA SER A 191 -9.37 -0.20 -1.30
C SER A 191 -8.56 -0.68 -0.10
N VAL A 192 -8.21 0.24 0.79
CA VAL A 192 -7.47 -0.05 2.02
C VAL A 192 -8.41 0.09 3.19
N VAL A 193 -8.50 -0.92 4.05
CA VAL A 193 -9.41 -0.95 5.19
C VAL A 193 -8.66 -1.48 6.41
N THR A 194 -8.65 -0.73 7.50
CA THR A 194 -8.12 -1.20 8.78
C THR A 194 -9.25 -1.63 9.68
N LEU A 195 -9.18 -2.87 10.15
CA LEU A 195 -10.17 -3.51 10.99
C LEU A 195 -9.69 -3.65 12.43
N VAL A 196 -10.65 -3.62 13.34
CA VAL A 196 -10.50 -4.01 14.74
C VAL A 196 -11.64 -4.92 15.16
N ASP A 197 -11.44 -5.68 16.22
CA ASP A 197 -12.47 -6.52 16.84
C ASP A 197 -12.35 -6.42 18.37
N PRO A 198 -13.14 -7.15 19.17
CA PRO A 198 -13.06 -7.14 20.62
C PRO A 198 -11.70 -7.50 21.23
N SER A 199 -10.78 -8.08 20.45
CA SER A 199 -9.40 -8.32 20.89
C SER A 199 -8.50 -7.08 20.80
N ASN A 200 -9.00 -5.98 20.23
CA ASN A 200 -8.30 -4.72 20.00
C ASN A 200 -7.04 -4.82 19.12
N VAL A 201 -6.87 -5.95 18.42
CA VAL A 201 -5.85 -6.12 17.38
C VAL A 201 -6.26 -5.37 16.12
N LYS A 202 -5.30 -4.72 15.47
CA LYS A 202 -5.51 -4.01 14.20
C LYS A 202 -5.09 -4.92 13.04
N LEU A 203 -5.93 -5.03 12.02
CA LEU A 203 -5.60 -5.70 10.76
C LEU A 203 -5.81 -4.73 9.60
N THR A 204 -4.73 -4.33 8.93
CA THR A 204 -4.82 -3.53 7.70
C THR A 204 -4.98 -4.47 6.51
N CYS A 205 -6.05 -4.25 5.74
CA CYS A 205 -6.41 -5.03 4.57
C CYS A 205 -6.26 -4.18 3.31
N THR A 206 -5.48 -4.68 2.35
CA THR A 206 -5.30 -4.07 1.03
C THR A 206 -6.01 -4.92 -0.01
N LEU A 207 -7.10 -4.39 -0.57
CA LEU A 207 -8.05 -5.14 -1.37
C LEU A 207 -8.00 -4.67 -2.82
N PHE A 208 -7.76 -5.60 -3.75
CA PHE A 208 -7.66 -5.31 -5.17
C PHE A 208 -8.78 -5.98 -5.97
N ASN A 209 -9.37 -5.25 -6.91
CA ASN A 209 -10.31 -5.83 -7.87
C ASN A 209 -10.39 -4.98 -9.15
N GLY A 210 -10.47 -5.61 -10.31
CA GLY A 210 -10.69 -4.91 -11.59
C GLY A 210 -12.06 -4.23 -11.68
N ASN A 211 -13.04 -4.64 -10.86
CA ASN A 211 -14.35 -4.00 -10.77
C ASN A 211 -14.52 -3.27 -9.42
N LEU A 212 -14.79 -1.97 -9.49
CA LEU A 212 -15.09 -1.12 -8.34
C LEU A 212 -16.22 -1.68 -7.46
N ASP A 213 -17.28 -2.18 -8.08
CA ASP A 213 -18.48 -2.69 -7.37
C ASP A 213 -18.21 -3.96 -6.56
N SER A 214 -17.11 -4.65 -6.85
CA SER A 214 -16.68 -5.86 -6.17
C SER A 214 -15.89 -5.59 -4.88
N LEU A 215 -15.47 -4.34 -4.65
CA LEU A 215 -14.79 -3.93 -3.41
C LEU A 215 -15.80 -3.70 -2.27
N PRO A 216 -15.37 -3.72 -0.99
CA PRO A 216 -16.27 -3.50 0.13
C PRO A 216 -16.92 -2.12 0.09
N LYS A 217 -18.24 -2.10 0.29
CA LYS A 217 -19.06 -0.88 0.25
C LYS A 217 -19.13 -0.24 1.64
N ILE A 218 -18.05 0.44 2.02
CA ILE A 218 -17.91 1.14 3.30
C ILE A 218 -18.28 2.61 3.11
N TYR A 219 -19.09 3.16 4.03
CA TYR A 219 -19.58 4.54 3.96
C TYR A 219 -19.14 5.41 5.14
N LYS A 220 -18.76 4.79 6.27
CA LYS A 220 -18.26 5.50 7.46
C LYS A 220 -17.37 4.60 8.31
N VAL A 221 -16.51 5.23 9.09
CA VAL A 221 -15.80 4.56 10.19
C VAL A 221 -16.83 4.05 11.19
N GLY A 222 -16.58 2.86 11.75
CA GLY A 222 -17.51 2.13 12.60
C GLY A 222 -18.35 1.11 11.85
N ASP A 223 -18.45 1.18 10.52
CA ASP A 223 -19.10 0.14 9.72
C ASP A 223 -18.49 -1.25 10.01
N ILE A 224 -19.31 -2.30 9.96
CA ILE A 224 -18.85 -3.67 10.23
C ILE A 224 -18.68 -4.39 8.90
N VAL A 225 -17.53 -5.01 8.67
CA VAL A 225 -17.29 -5.85 7.50
C VAL A 225 -17.21 -7.32 7.88
N ARG A 226 -17.69 -8.16 6.97
CA ARG A 226 -17.46 -9.59 6.92
C ARG A 226 -16.62 -9.90 5.70
N PHE A 227 -15.45 -10.48 5.90
CA PHE A 227 -14.61 -10.96 4.82
C PHE A 227 -14.62 -12.48 4.78
N HIS A 228 -14.90 -13.02 3.59
CA HIS A 228 -14.74 -14.43 3.29
C HIS A 228 -13.49 -14.62 2.44
N ARG A 229 -12.73 -15.67 2.77
CA ARG A 229 -11.51 -16.06 2.06
C ARG A 229 -10.52 -14.89 1.91
N ILE A 230 -10.26 -14.16 3.00
CA ILE A 230 -9.17 -13.19 3.01
C ILE A 230 -7.86 -13.92 3.28
N LYS A 231 -6.82 -13.63 2.49
CA LYS A 231 -5.49 -14.19 2.71
C LYS A 231 -4.74 -13.32 3.69
N ILE A 232 -4.17 -13.92 4.72
CA ILE A 232 -3.35 -13.26 5.72
C ILE A 232 -1.88 -13.41 5.33
N ARG A 233 -1.15 -12.31 5.38
CA ARG A 233 0.28 -12.24 5.10
C ARG A 233 0.98 -11.37 6.12
N GLU A 234 2.13 -11.81 6.62
CA GLU A 234 3.04 -10.98 7.40
C GLU A 234 3.94 -10.17 6.45
N TYR A 235 4.01 -8.86 6.68
CA TYR A 235 4.87 -7.95 5.93
C TYR A 235 5.41 -6.88 6.87
N ASN A 236 6.75 -6.71 6.89
CA ASN A 236 7.47 -5.81 7.81
C ASN A 236 7.07 -5.99 9.29
N GLY A 237 6.93 -7.25 9.73
CA GLY A 237 6.54 -7.59 11.10
C GLY A 237 5.09 -7.23 11.47
N GLN A 238 4.24 -6.88 10.49
CA GLN A 238 2.81 -6.65 10.70
C GLN A 238 1.96 -7.60 9.86
N MET A 239 0.90 -8.11 10.51
CA MET A 239 -0.11 -8.94 9.85
C MET A 239 -1.01 -8.06 8.97
N GLN A 240 -1.16 -8.46 7.71
CA GLN A 240 -1.98 -7.77 6.72
C GLN A 240 -2.94 -8.73 6.03
N GLY A 241 -4.10 -8.22 5.66
CA GLY A 241 -5.08 -8.93 4.84
C GLY A 241 -4.96 -8.54 3.37
N ILE A 242 -4.98 -9.50 2.46
CA ILE A 242 -5.02 -9.25 1.02
C ILE A 242 -6.12 -10.07 0.35
N THR A 243 -6.62 -9.56 -0.77
CA THR A 243 -7.59 -10.28 -1.60
C THR A 243 -7.03 -11.62 -2.07
N SER A 244 -7.89 -12.65 -2.05
CA SER A 244 -7.57 -14.00 -2.50
C SER A 244 -8.62 -14.53 -3.47
N ALA A 245 -8.37 -15.70 -4.07
CA ALA A 245 -9.31 -16.32 -5.00
C ALA A 245 -10.66 -16.63 -4.31
N GLY A 246 -11.75 -16.08 -4.86
CA GLY A 246 -13.09 -16.19 -4.28
C GLY A 246 -13.33 -15.31 -3.05
N PHE A 247 -12.51 -14.28 -2.83
CA PHE A 247 -12.79 -13.25 -1.83
C PHE A 247 -14.18 -12.65 -2.02
N ALA A 248 -14.90 -12.50 -0.91
CA ALA A 248 -16.20 -11.83 -0.89
C ALA A 248 -16.32 -10.98 0.37
N SER A 249 -17.05 -9.86 0.27
CA SER A 249 -17.26 -8.94 1.37
C SER A 249 -18.73 -8.58 1.55
N LEU A 250 -19.18 -8.56 2.80
CA LEU A 250 -20.41 -7.87 3.20
C LEU A 250 -20.06 -6.74 4.15
N THR A 251 -20.76 -5.62 4.02
CA THR A 251 -20.60 -4.47 4.93
C THR A 251 -21.95 -4.10 5.55
N PHE A 252 -21.99 -3.89 6.85
CA PHE A 252 -23.17 -3.57 7.65
C PHE A 252 -22.99 -2.20 8.29
N ASP A 253 -24.08 -1.50 8.57
CA ASP A 253 -24.03 -0.29 9.38
C ASP A 253 -23.63 -0.66 10.82
N GLY A 254 -22.60 0.00 11.35
CA GLY A 254 -22.09 -0.19 12.70
C GLY A 254 -22.89 0.46 13.82
N THR A 255 -23.94 1.22 13.49
CA THR A 255 -24.78 1.91 14.47
C THR A 255 -25.66 0.90 15.21
N VAL A 256 -25.68 0.98 16.54
CA VAL A 256 -26.53 0.12 17.39
C VAL A 256 -28.00 0.30 17.01
N GLY A 257 -28.69 -0.81 16.75
CA GLY A 257 -30.10 -0.81 16.36
C GLY A 257 -30.39 -0.50 14.88
N ALA A 258 -29.37 -0.26 14.05
CA ALA A 258 -29.58 -0.05 12.62
C ALA A 258 -30.07 -1.34 11.91
N PRO A 259 -30.89 -1.24 10.84
CA PRO A 259 -31.34 -2.41 10.09
C PRO A 259 -30.17 -3.30 9.63
N LEU A 260 -30.32 -4.62 9.77
CA LEU A 260 -29.34 -5.63 9.34
C LEU A 260 -29.42 -5.88 7.83
N VAL A 261 -29.17 -4.83 7.05
CA VAL A 261 -29.17 -4.89 5.58
C VAL A 261 -27.73 -4.89 5.09
N PRO A 262 -27.19 -6.01 4.57
CA PRO A 262 -25.82 -6.06 4.09
C PRO A 262 -25.65 -5.27 2.78
N ARG A 263 -24.60 -4.47 2.73
CA ARG A 263 -24.04 -3.90 1.50
C ARG A 263 -23.07 -4.93 0.92
N THR A 264 -23.48 -5.58 -0.15
CA THR A 264 -22.75 -6.71 -0.73
C THR A 264 -22.00 -6.31 -2.00
N SER A 265 -20.81 -6.91 -2.17
CA SER A 265 -20.08 -6.96 -3.45
C SER A 265 -20.45 -8.20 -4.29
N SER A 266 -21.14 -9.18 -3.71
CA SER A 266 -21.60 -10.41 -4.36
C SER A 266 -23.09 -10.36 -4.72
N LYS A 267 -23.47 -11.01 -5.83
CA LYS A 267 -24.89 -11.14 -6.27
C LYS A 267 -25.71 -12.07 -5.37
N VAL A 268 -25.05 -12.99 -4.67
CA VAL A 268 -25.67 -13.95 -3.75
C VAL A 268 -24.86 -13.97 -2.45
N TYR A 269 -25.55 -13.87 -1.31
CA TYR A 269 -24.94 -13.99 0.00
C TYR A 269 -25.80 -14.88 0.91
N THR A 270 -25.14 -15.52 1.85
CA THR A 270 -25.78 -16.29 2.92
C THR A 270 -25.56 -15.54 4.23
N PHE A 271 -26.63 -15.38 5.00
CA PHE A 271 -26.63 -14.70 6.29
C PHE A 271 -27.53 -15.49 7.25
N MET A 272 -26.94 -16.00 8.33
CA MET A 272 -27.60 -16.88 9.30
C MET A 272 -27.90 -16.14 10.61
N ASP A 273 -28.83 -16.65 11.42
CA ASP A 273 -29.22 -16.04 12.70
C ASP A 273 -28.04 -15.90 13.70
N GLU A 274 -27.09 -16.84 13.67
CA GLU A 274 -25.85 -16.80 14.47
C GLU A 274 -24.96 -15.58 14.11
N GLU A 275 -25.00 -15.17 12.84
CA GLU A 275 -24.24 -14.04 12.31
C GLU A 275 -24.88 -12.70 12.68
N GLN A 276 -26.21 -12.67 12.79
CA GLN A 276 -26.94 -11.52 13.32
C GLN A 276 -26.52 -11.19 14.75
N LYS A 277 -26.41 -12.20 15.62
CA LYS A 277 -25.91 -12.01 17.00
C LYS A 277 -24.50 -11.42 17.01
N THR A 278 -23.62 -11.95 16.16
CA THR A 278 -22.22 -11.47 16.06
C THR A 278 -22.15 -9.99 15.68
N ILE A 279 -22.98 -9.54 14.72
CA ILE A 279 -23.00 -8.14 14.30
C ILE A 279 -23.51 -7.22 15.41
N GLU A 280 -24.58 -7.60 16.11
CA GLU A 280 -25.10 -6.80 17.22
C GLU A 280 -24.09 -6.69 18.38
N GLU A 281 -23.39 -7.77 18.71
CA GLU A 281 -22.31 -7.75 19.70
C GLU A 281 -21.18 -6.80 19.29
N LEU A 282 -20.79 -6.80 18.01
CA LEU A 282 -19.79 -5.88 17.48
C LEU A 282 -20.26 -4.42 17.50
N ARG A 283 -21.54 -4.14 17.24
CA ARG A 283 -22.11 -2.77 17.34
C ARG A 283 -22.04 -2.24 18.76
N VAL A 284 -22.45 -3.05 19.75
CA VAL A 284 -22.40 -2.67 21.17
C VAL A 284 -20.95 -2.45 21.62
N TRP A 285 -20.04 -3.33 21.19
CA TRP A 285 -18.62 -3.17 21.51
C TRP A 285 -18.03 -1.90 20.87
N ALA A 286 -18.33 -1.64 19.60
CA ALA A 286 -17.85 -0.45 18.88
C ALA A 286 -18.31 0.84 19.56
N ALA A 287 -19.60 0.92 19.92
CA ALA A 287 -20.16 2.09 20.61
C ALA A 287 -19.52 2.36 21.98
N SER A 288 -19.01 1.32 22.66
CA SER A 288 -18.41 1.44 23.99
C SER A 288 -16.89 1.66 23.97
N ASN A 289 -16.19 1.24 22.91
CA ASN A 289 -14.72 1.16 22.89
C ASN A 289 -14.05 1.97 21.77
N LEU A 290 -14.79 2.46 20.78
CA LEU A 290 -14.24 3.26 19.68
C LEU A 290 -14.74 4.71 19.77
N SER A 291 -13.81 5.66 19.74
CA SER A 291 -14.13 7.06 19.48
C SER A 291 -14.40 7.22 17.98
N ILE A 292 -15.62 6.92 17.56
CA ILE A 292 -16.07 7.09 16.17
C ILE A 292 -16.32 8.59 15.97
N SER A 293 -15.66 9.19 14.98
CA SER A 293 -15.92 10.59 14.58
C SER A 293 -17.42 10.78 14.37
N GLY A 294 -17.95 11.93 14.79
CA GLY A 294 -19.35 12.29 14.61
C GLY A 294 -19.82 12.20 13.15
N PRO A 295 -21.14 12.32 12.92
CA PRO A 295 -21.69 12.30 11.55
C PRO A 295 -21.00 13.34 10.66
N ALA A 296 -21.04 13.10 9.33
CA ALA A 296 -20.53 14.04 8.35
C ALA A 296 -21.06 15.46 8.64
N ALA A 297 -20.19 16.45 8.57
CA ALA A 297 -20.54 17.82 8.91
C ALA A 297 -21.52 18.39 7.86
N LYS A 298 -22.40 19.29 8.31
CA LYS A 298 -23.25 20.09 7.44
C LYS A 298 -22.51 21.37 7.04
N LEU A 299 -22.84 21.93 5.87
CA LEU A 299 -22.30 23.22 5.40
C LEU A 299 -22.55 24.34 6.42
N SER A 300 -23.71 24.34 7.06
CA SER A 300 -24.07 25.26 8.16
C SER A 300 -23.16 25.19 9.39
N GLY A 301 -22.50 24.06 9.63
CA GLY A 301 -21.61 23.84 10.78
C GLY A 301 -20.12 23.90 10.44
N VAL A 302 -19.77 24.26 9.20
CA VAL A 302 -18.38 24.32 8.74
C VAL A 302 -17.59 25.35 9.54
N GLN A 303 -16.31 25.05 9.79
CA GLN A 303 -15.34 25.98 10.35
C GLN A 303 -14.16 26.15 9.37
N PRO A 304 -13.54 27.34 9.30
CA PRO A 304 -12.34 27.54 8.48
C PRO A 304 -11.15 26.70 8.97
N MET A 305 -10.23 26.36 8.08
CA MET A 305 -8.96 25.66 8.38
C MET A 305 -9.12 24.23 8.93
N LEU A 306 -10.28 23.60 8.74
CA LEU A 306 -10.53 22.24 9.21
C LEU A 306 -10.71 21.25 8.06
N PHE A 307 -10.48 19.97 8.40
CA PHE A 307 -10.82 18.84 7.54
C PHE A 307 -12.09 18.17 8.06
N PHE A 308 -13.02 17.88 7.16
CA PHE A 308 -14.25 17.17 7.51
C PHE A 308 -14.82 16.39 6.33
N ASP A 309 -15.75 15.49 6.64
CA ASP A 309 -16.52 14.75 5.65
C ASP A 309 -17.84 15.47 5.37
N LEU A 310 -18.23 15.58 4.10
CA LEU A 310 -19.48 16.23 3.68
C LEU A 310 -20.35 15.23 2.92
N THR A 311 -21.64 15.15 3.30
CA THR A 311 -22.66 14.46 2.50
C THR A 311 -23.52 15.49 1.77
N CYS A 312 -23.52 15.45 0.44
CA CYS A 312 -24.13 16.48 -0.39
C CYS A 312 -24.65 15.92 -1.72
N GLN A 313 -25.52 16.67 -2.39
CA GLN A 313 -25.93 16.45 -3.77
C GLN A 313 -25.00 17.21 -4.73
N LEU A 314 -24.64 16.56 -5.84
CA LEU A 314 -23.92 17.21 -6.94
C LEU A 314 -24.90 17.97 -7.85
N VAL A 315 -24.78 19.30 -7.87
CA VAL A 315 -25.69 20.19 -8.64
C VAL A 315 -25.06 20.63 -9.96
N GLY A 316 -23.74 20.84 -9.96
CA GLY A 316 -23.00 21.20 -11.16
C GLY A 316 -21.56 20.72 -11.09
N LYS A 317 -20.88 20.66 -12.22
CA LYS A 317 -19.46 20.33 -12.29
C LYS A 317 -18.81 20.97 -13.50
N ALA A 318 -17.51 21.22 -13.45
CA ALA A 318 -16.82 21.80 -14.60
C ALA A 318 -15.34 21.44 -14.61
N LYS A 319 -14.76 21.40 -15.81
CA LYS A 319 -13.30 21.35 -15.94
C LYS A 319 -12.75 22.76 -15.70
N VAL A 320 -11.76 22.87 -14.81
CA VAL A 320 -11.06 24.13 -14.54
C VAL A 320 -9.77 24.17 -15.36
N ASP A 321 -8.89 23.18 -15.16
CA ASP A 321 -7.64 23.03 -15.91
C ASP A 321 -7.28 21.55 -16.17
N GLY A 322 -6.00 21.24 -16.37
CA GLY A 322 -5.52 19.87 -16.57
C GLY A 322 -5.42 19.02 -15.30
N SER A 323 -5.26 19.64 -14.13
CA SER A 323 -4.97 19.00 -12.84
C SER A 323 -6.07 19.18 -11.78
N SER A 324 -7.12 19.96 -12.09
CA SER A 324 -8.22 20.26 -11.19
C SER A 324 -9.60 20.20 -11.86
N PHE A 325 -10.61 19.94 -11.04
CA PHE A 325 -12.01 19.83 -11.45
C PHE A 325 -12.91 20.50 -10.41
N LEU A 326 -13.91 21.24 -10.85
CA LEU A 326 -14.89 21.89 -9.99
C LEU A 326 -16.08 20.97 -9.76
N LEU A 327 -16.49 20.81 -8.50
CA LEU A 327 -17.79 20.27 -8.11
C LEU A 327 -18.59 21.36 -7.40
N LYS A 328 -19.78 21.68 -7.91
CA LYS A 328 -20.78 22.52 -7.22
C LYS A 328 -21.74 21.61 -6.47
N VAL A 329 -21.70 21.68 -5.14
CA VAL A 329 -22.45 20.77 -4.28
C VAL A 329 -23.32 21.50 -3.26
N TRP A 330 -24.36 20.82 -2.77
CA TRP A 330 -25.24 21.35 -1.74
C TRP A 330 -25.75 20.24 -0.82
N ASP A 331 -25.84 20.50 0.48
CA ASP A 331 -26.27 19.53 1.50
C ASP A 331 -27.64 19.86 2.15
N GLY A 332 -28.37 20.78 1.53
CA GLY A 332 -29.62 21.34 2.07
C GLY A 332 -29.41 22.58 2.95
N THR A 333 -28.23 22.77 3.53
CA THR A 333 -27.97 23.87 4.46
C THR A 333 -27.16 24.99 3.81
N LYS A 334 -27.19 26.18 4.42
CA LYS A 334 -26.41 27.33 3.96
C LYS A 334 -25.11 27.43 4.77
N CYS A 335 -23.98 27.58 4.07
CA CYS A 335 -22.70 27.89 4.70
C CYS A 335 -22.76 29.24 5.45
N PRO A 336 -22.28 29.33 6.70
CA PRO A 336 -22.33 30.57 7.47
C PRO A 336 -21.34 31.63 6.95
N TYR A 337 -20.30 31.20 6.24
CA TYR A 337 -19.29 32.06 5.65
C TYR A 337 -19.55 32.29 4.15
N PRO A 338 -19.23 33.49 3.63
CA PRO A 338 -19.03 33.71 2.21
C PRO A 338 -18.10 32.64 1.61
N THR A 339 -18.47 32.10 0.45
CA THR A 339 -17.70 31.03 -0.20
C THR A 339 -17.12 31.54 -1.49
N TRP A 340 -15.82 31.33 -1.67
CA TRP A 340 -15.15 31.65 -2.93
C TRP A 340 -15.77 30.85 -4.09
N LYS A 341 -16.01 31.53 -5.21
CA LYS A 341 -16.60 30.95 -6.42
C LYS A 341 -15.52 30.81 -7.47
N VAL A 342 -15.32 29.57 -7.94
CA VAL A 342 -14.29 29.29 -8.95
C VAL A 342 -14.72 29.95 -10.26
N PRO A 343 -13.87 30.81 -10.86
CA PRO A 343 -14.18 31.41 -12.15
C PRO A 343 -14.13 30.32 -13.23
N VAL A 344 -15.30 30.01 -13.79
CA VAL A 344 -15.44 29.06 -14.90
C VAL A 344 -16.36 29.66 -15.96
N GLU A 345 -15.98 29.49 -17.22
CA GLU A 345 -16.79 29.89 -18.37
C GLU A 345 -18.16 29.20 -18.33
N ALA A 346 -19.23 29.96 -18.56
CA ALA A 346 -20.61 29.45 -18.48
C ALA A 346 -20.91 28.29 -19.45
N ARG A 347 -20.11 28.13 -20.51
CA ARG A 347 -20.20 27.03 -21.48
C ARG A 347 -19.60 25.71 -20.98
N ASP A 348 -18.64 25.79 -20.05
CA ASP A 348 -17.89 24.63 -19.54
C ASP A 348 -18.51 24.09 -18.23
N LEU A 349 -19.46 24.82 -17.65
CA LEU A 349 -20.23 24.42 -16.48
C LEU A 349 -21.37 23.47 -16.87
N GLU A 350 -21.22 22.19 -16.51
CA GLU A 350 -22.28 21.19 -16.60
C GLU A 350 -23.23 21.33 -15.41
N GLY A 351 -24.53 21.50 -15.69
CA GLY A 351 -25.57 21.64 -14.67
C GLY A 351 -26.85 22.22 -15.25
N GLU A 352 -27.98 22.02 -14.58
CA GLU A 352 -29.23 22.64 -14.99
C GLU A 352 -29.18 24.14 -14.65
N LYS A 353 -29.25 25.02 -15.67
CA LYS A 353 -29.04 26.47 -15.51
C LYS A 353 -30.02 27.11 -14.52
N VAL A 354 -31.29 26.69 -14.56
CA VAL A 354 -32.33 27.21 -13.65
C VAL A 354 -32.01 26.83 -12.21
N LEU A 355 -31.71 25.55 -11.97
CA LEU A 355 -31.35 25.03 -10.64
C LEU A 355 -30.07 25.66 -10.09
N LEU A 356 -29.04 25.82 -10.93
CA LEU A 356 -27.80 26.50 -10.54
C LEU A 356 -28.02 27.97 -10.19
N HIS A 357 -28.93 28.65 -10.89
CA HIS A 357 -29.29 30.03 -10.58
C HIS A 357 -30.07 30.14 -9.27
N GLN A 358 -31.04 29.25 -9.04
CA GLN A 358 -31.80 29.16 -7.78
C GLN A 358 -30.87 28.90 -6.59
N LEU A 359 -29.95 27.94 -6.72
CA LEU A 359 -29.06 27.50 -5.65
C LEU A 359 -27.73 28.27 -5.55
N ARG A 360 -27.56 29.39 -6.27
CA ARG A 360 -26.28 30.13 -6.38
C ARG A 360 -25.67 30.55 -5.03
N ASN A 361 -26.54 30.85 -4.06
CA ASN A 361 -26.18 31.31 -2.70
C ASN A 361 -26.20 30.18 -1.64
N LEU A 362 -26.53 28.95 -2.05
CA LEU A 362 -26.63 27.78 -1.19
C LEU A 362 -25.57 26.73 -1.52
N THR A 363 -25.16 26.67 -2.80
CA THR A 363 -24.11 25.77 -3.27
C THR A 363 -22.72 26.26 -2.87
N VAL A 364 -21.81 25.32 -2.66
CA VAL A 364 -20.38 25.58 -2.47
C VAL A 364 -19.57 24.97 -3.61
N ASP A 365 -18.47 25.63 -3.95
CA ASP A 365 -17.55 25.21 -5.00
C ASP A 365 -16.39 24.44 -4.34
N ILE A 366 -16.26 23.16 -4.69
CA ILE A 366 -15.16 22.30 -4.22
C ILE A 366 -14.18 22.08 -5.38
N LEU A 367 -12.93 22.50 -5.19
CA LEU A 367 -11.84 22.20 -6.11
C LEU A 367 -11.24 20.83 -5.81
N VAL A 368 -11.32 19.93 -6.78
CA VAL A 368 -10.86 18.54 -6.72
C VAL A 368 -9.58 18.39 -7.53
N TYR A 369 -8.53 17.82 -6.94
CA TYR A 369 -7.21 17.71 -7.58
C TYR A 369 -6.79 16.27 -7.91
N ASP A 370 -5.83 16.14 -8.83
CA ASP A 370 -5.02 14.95 -9.12
C ASP A 370 -5.81 13.66 -9.41
N ASN A 371 -5.58 12.60 -8.64
CA ASN A 371 -6.18 11.27 -8.79
C ASN A 371 -7.71 11.26 -8.68
N HIS A 372 -8.31 12.31 -8.10
CA HIS A 372 -9.76 12.42 -7.99
C HIS A 372 -10.42 13.02 -9.24
N VAL A 373 -9.66 13.68 -10.13
CA VAL A 373 -10.20 14.37 -11.31
C VAL A 373 -10.93 13.42 -12.26
N GLN A 374 -10.41 12.21 -12.47
CA GLN A 374 -11.07 11.23 -13.36
C GLN A 374 -12.42 10.76 -12.82
N LEU A 375 -12.50 10.56 -11.50
CA LEU A 375 -13.76 10.25 -10.84
C LEU A 375 -14.71 11.45 -10.91
N ALA A 376 -14.25 12.66 -10.59
CA ALA A 376 -15.04 13.89 -10.66
C ALA A 376 -15.66 14.12 -12.06
N LYS A 377 -14.90 13.82 -13.12
CA LYS A 377 -15.38 13.84 -14.52
C LYS A 377 -16.51 12.84 -14.76
N SER A 378 -16.43 11.63 -14.22
CA SER A 378 -17.42 10.56 -14.46
C SER A 378 -18.68 10.65 -13.59
N LEU A 379 -18.70 11.51 -12.55
CA LEU A 379 -19.86 11.72 -11.69
C LEU A 379 -21.07 12.23 -12.49
N LYS A 380 -22.25 11.69 -12.21
CA LYS A 380 -23.52 12.14 -12.80
C LYS A 380 -24.11 13.26 -11.96
N LEU A 381 -24.59 14.31 -12.59
CA LEU A 381 -25.35 15.37 -11.92
C LEU A 381 -26.57 14.78 -11.19
N GLY A 382 -26.94 15.37 -10.06
CA GLY A 382 -27.99 14.88 -9.17
C GLY A 382 -27.58 13.73 -8.26
N SER A 383 -26.40 13.13 -8.45
CA SER A 383 -25.90 12.06 -7.58
C SER A 383 -25.64 12.57 -6.16
N PHE A 384 -25.89 11.72 -5.17
CA PHE A 384 -25.52 11.98 -3.79
C PHE A 384 -24.11 11.46 -3.52
N LEU A 385 -23.30 12.32 -2.93
CA LEU A 385 -21.89 12.09 -2.66
C LEU A 385 -21.63 12.16 -1.17
N ARG A 386 -20.70 11.33 -0.69
CA ARG A 386 -19.93 11.62 0.52
C ARG A 386 -18.49 11.92 0.10
N ILE A 387 -18.06 13.13 0.36
CA ILE A 387 -16.69 13.57 0.08
C ILE A 387 -15.94 13.56 1.41
N TYR A 388 -14.87 12.78 1.47
CA TYR A 388 -14.12 12.52 2.69
C TYR A 388 -12.91 13.44 2.78
N SER A 389 -12.67 14.00 3.97
CA SER A 389 -11.51 14.86 4.27
C SER A 389 -11.38 16.08 3.33
N ILE A 390 -12.47 16.84 3.16
CA ILE A 390 -12.45 18.15 2.50
C ILE A 390 -11.75 19.14 3.42
N HIS A 391 -10.86 19.96 2.86
CA HIS A 391 -10.20 21.04 3.57
C HIS A 391 -10.91 22.37 3.28
N THR A 392 -11.27 23.10 4.33
CA THR A 392 -11.64 24.51 4.21
C THR A 392 -10.44 25.42 4.44
N LYS A 393 -10.20 26.35 3.53
CA LYS A 393 -9.18 27.40 3.68
C LYS A 393 -9.84 28.76 3.81
N GLN A 394 -9.15 29.69 4.45
CA GLN A 394 -9.53 31.10 4.44
C GLN A 394 -8.85 31.77 3.24
N ALA A 395 -9.66 32.27 2.30
CA ALA A 395 -9.21 32.89 1.05
C ALA A 395 -8.96 34.39 1.19
N SER A 396 -9.83 35.05 1.96
CA SER A 396 -9.77 36.47 2.31
C SER A 396 -10.17 36.65 3.79
N ALA A 397 -10.26 37.88 4.29
CA ALA A 397 -10.72 38.11 5.67
C ALA A 397 -12.08 37.45 5.95
N ASP A 398 -12.95 37.36 4.93
CA ASP A 398 -14.34 36.91 5.07
C ASP A 398 -14.69 35.65 4.23
N ASP A 399 -13.92 35.28 3.21
CA ASP A 399 -14.25 34.16 2.31
C ASP A 399 -13.56 32.85 2.69
N ILE A 400 -14.29 31.74 2.53
CA ILE A 400 -13.75 30.39 2.64
C ILE A 400 -13.75 29.64 1.30
N GLU A 401 -12.71 28.83 1.11
CA GLU A 401 -12.49 27.96 -0.05
C GLU A 401 -12.57 26.49 0.36
N PHE A 402 -13.13 25.63 -0.50
CA PHE A 402 -13.21 24.19 -0.26
C PHE A 402 -12.31 23.44 -1.24
N HIS A 403 -11.41 22.61 -0.70
CA HIS A 403 -10.46 21.83 -1.50
C HIS A 403 -10.47 20.36 -1.12
N LEU A 404 -10.52 19.51 -2.14
CA LEU A 404 -10.18 18.10 -2.04
C LEU A 404 -8.83 17.87 -2.72
N HIS A 405 -7.74 17.98 -1.95
CA HIS A 405 -6.38 17.82 -2.50
C HIS A 405 -6.14 16.39 -3.01
N GLY A 406 -5.10 16.19 -3.81
CA GLY A 406 -4.74 14.87 -4.32
C GLY A 406 -4.36 13.84 -3.25
N GLY A 407 -4.10 12.62 -3.71
CA GLY A 407 -3.76 11.47 -2.90
C GLY A 407 -4.97 10.74 -2.32
N THR A 408 -4.72 9.81 -1.41
CA THR A 408 -5.75 9.08 -0.64
C THR A 408 -5.41 9.03 0.85
N CYS A 409 -4.52 9.92 1.29
CA CYS A 409 -4.11 10.05 2.68
C CYS A 409 -5.31 10.42 3.56
N TYR A 410 -5.32 9.94 4.81
CA TYR A 410 -6.41 10.18 5.76
C TYR A 410 -7.80 9.72 5.29
N GLY A 411 -7.89 8.80 4.32
CA GLY A 411 -9.17 8.33 3.80
C GLY A 411 -9.82 9.31 2.82
N ARG A 412 -9.07 10.32 2.34
CA ARG A 412 -9.55 11.31 1.39
C ARG A 412 -10.06 10.65 0.11
N GLY A 413 -11.20 11.14 -0.36
CA GLY A 413 -11.75 10.74 -1.65
C GLY A 413 -13.22 11.08 -1.80
N ILE A 414 -13.83 10.56 -2.85
CA ILE A 414 -15.24 10.78 -3.17
C ILE A 414 -15.92 9.40 -3.21
N GLY A 415 -16.97 9.24 -2.40
CA GLY A 415 -17.86 8.08 -2.44
C GLY A 415 -19.22 8.47 -3.02
N VAL A 416 -19.72 7.68 -3.97
CA VAL A 416 -21.10 7.83 -4.47
C VAL A 416 -22.04 7.02 -3.57
N LEU A 417 -23.06 7.67 -3.02
CA LEU A 417 -24.05 7.03 -2.15
C LEU A 417 -25.32 6.67 -2.94
N PRO A 418 -25.89 5.46 -2.74
CA PRO A 418 -27.15 5.07 -3.36
C PRO A 418 -28.34 5.73 -2.66
N ASP A 419 -29.48 5.84 -3.35
CA ASP A 419 -30.75 6.34 -2.78
C ASP A 419 -31.24 5.53 -1.56
N SER A 420 -30.79 4.28 -1.43
CA SER A 420 -31.15 3.44 -0.28
C SER A 420 -30.41 3.83 1.01
N ASN A 421 -29.35 4.63 0.92
CA ASN A 421 -28.55 5.05 2.07
C ASN A 421 -29.37 5.95 3.02
N PRO A 422 -29.35 5.72 4.35
CA PRO A 422 -30.11 6.53 5.32
C PRO A 422 -29.81 8.03 5.24
N ASP A 423 -28.54 8.41 5.16
CA ASP A 423 -28.10 9.81 5.08
C ASP A 423 -28.62 10.48 3.79
N VAL A 424 -28.74 9.70 2.70
CA VAL A 424 -29.31 10.17 1.43
C VAL A 424 -30.82 10.33 1.52
N LYS A 425 -31.53 9.40 2.17
CA LYS A 425 -32.98 9.52 2.37
C LYS A 425 -33.34 10.75 3.20
N GLU A 426 -32.58 11.00 4.26
CA GLU A 426 -32.74 12.19 5.10
C GLU A 426 -32.46 13.46 4.29
N LEU A 427 -31.33 13.51 3.58
CA LEU A 427 -30.99 14.65 2.73
C LEU A 427 -32.05 14.88 1.64
N LYS A 428 -32.52 13.83 0.98
CA LYS A 428 -33.52 13.93 -0.09
C LYS A 428 -34.86 14.45 0.46
N ALA A 429 -35.33 13.91 1.58
CA ALA A 429 -36.55 14.40 2.23
C ALA A 429 -36.42 15.89 2.64
N PHE A 430 -35.24 16.28 3.12
CA PHE A 430 -34.95 17.67 3.44
C PHE A 430 -34.97 18.57 2.19
N LEU A 431 -34.28 18.18 1.12
CA LEU A 431 -34.24 18.93 -0.15
C LEU A 431 -35.64 19.10 -0.76
N GLU A 432 -36.46 18.04 -0.72
CA GLU A 432 -37.86 18.08 -1.19
C GLU A 432 -38.71 19.03 -0.35
N SER A 433 -38.48 19.12 0.97
CA SER A 433 -39.19 20.07 1.84
C SER A 433 -38.84 21.53 1.56
N VAL A 434 -37.58 21.84 1.22
CA VAL A 434 -37.14 23.19 0.85
C VAL A 434 -37.74 23.62 -0.49
N ALA A 435 -37.78 22.73 -1.47
CA ALA A 435 -38.41 22.99 -2.77
C ALA A 435 -39.93 23.24 -2.66
N LEU A 436 -40.61 22.57 -1.73
CA LEU A 436 -42.03 22.81 -1.43
C LEU A 436 -42.25 24.16 -0.72
N ALA A 437 -41.35 24.58 0.16
CA ALA A 437 -41.42 25.88 0.83
C ALA A 437 -41.12 27.06 -0.13
N GLU A 438 -40.21 26.88 -1.09
CA GLU A 438 -39.93 27.88 -2.12
C GLU A 438 -41.06 28.00 -3.15
N SER A 439 -41.71 26.89 -3.55
CA SER A 439 -42.86 26.94 -4.46
C SER A 439 -44.10 27.62 -3.86
N GLN A 440 -44.27 27.60 -2.53
CA GLN A 440 -45.29 28.39 -1.83
C GLN A 440 -44.93 29.89 -1.70
N ASN A 441 -43.65 30.24 -1.75
CA ASN A 441 -43.18 31.64 -1.72
C ASN A 441 -43.08 32.27 -3.13
N MET A 442 -43.10 31.46 -4.20
CA MET A 442 -42.85 31.89 -5.58
C MET A 442 -44.04 32.59 -6.25
N GLU A 443 -45.23 32.66 -5.63
CA GLU A 443 -46.34 33.48 -6.13
C GLU A 443 -46.17 34.99 -5.84
N SER A 444 -45.11 35.43 -5.14
CA SER A 444 -45.01 36.82 -4.65
C SER A 444 -43.88 37.70 -5.23
N MET A 445 -42.97 37.23 -6.09
CA MET A 445 -41.95 38.12 -6.69
C MET A 445 -41.60 37.74 -8.12
N SER A 446 -42.15 38.49 -9.07
CA SER A 446 -41.67 38.56 -10.45
C SER A 446 -40.83 39.82 -10.67
N SER A 447 -39.90 39.73 -11.63
CA SER A 447 -38.99 40.76 -12.16
C SER A 447 -37.84 41.20 -11.25
N VAL A 448 -36.57 41.08 -11.69
CA VAL A 448 -35.73 42.12 -12.33
C VAL A 448 -34.47 41.45 -12.94
N GLU A 449 -33.85 42.15 -13.88
CA GLU A 449 -33.06 41.78 -15.06
C GLU A 449 -31.58 41.38 -14.85
N LEU A 450 -31.01 40.91 -15.97
CA LEU A 450 -29.64 40.46 -16.26
C LEU A 450 -28.71 41.67 -16.49
N ASP A 451 -27.52 41.68 -15.87
CA ASP A 451 -26.27 42.29 -16.38
C ASP A 451 -25.11 41.80 -15.50
N GLY A 452 -23.88 41.51 -15.94
CA GLY A 452 -23.20 41.91 -17.16
C GLY A 452 -21.91 42.69 -16.84
N THR A 453 -20.95 42.14 -16.07
CA THR A 453 -19.60 42.74 -15.99
C THR A 453 -18.53 41.72 -15.57
N PHE A 454 -17.82 41.17 -16.56
CA PHE A 454 -16.47 40.61 -16.38
C PHE A 454 -15.48 41.66 -16.88
N ASN A 455 -14.51 42.06 -16.05
CA ASN A 455 -13.16 42.45 -16.45
C ASN A 455 -12.31 42.82 -15.22
N ASN A 456 -11.22 42.06 -14.99
CA ASN A 456 -9.86 42.59 -14.96
C ASN A 456 -8.87 41.42 -14.94
N VAL A 457 -8.47 41.03 -16.15
CA VAL A 457 -7.34 40.14 -16.44
C VAL A 457 -6.09 41.01 -16.39
N THR A 458 -5.34 41.00 -15.27
CA THR A 458 -3.89 41.30 -15.27
C THR A 458 -3.15 41.05 -13.95
N ASP A 459 -3.77 40.51 -12.90
CA ASP A 459 -3.05 40.24 -11.63
C ASP A 459 -2.98 38.74 -11.25
N LEU A 460 -3.37 37.84 -12.16
CA LEU A 460 -3.62 36.43 -11.81
C LEU A 460 -2.35 35.54 -11.78
N GLU A 461 -1.26 35.93 -12.46
CA GLU A 461 -0.01 35.15 -12.45
C GLU A 461 0.79 35.29 -11.14
N SER A 462 0.61 36.38 -10.39
CA SER A 462 1.28 36.59 -9.09
C SER A 462 0.58 35.87 -7.93
N HIS A 463 -0.74 35.65 -8.05
CA HIS A 463 -1.56 35.04 -7.00
C HIS A 463 -1.63 33.50 -7.06
N LEU A 464 -1.50 32.88 -8.24
CA LEU A 464 -1.41 31.41 -8.33
C LEU A 464 -0.18 30.83 -7.61
N GLN A 465 0.90 31.61 -7.47
CA GLN A 465 2.12 31.17 -6.78
C GLN A 465 2.08 31.34 -5.24
N ARG A 466 1.10 32.07 -4.70
CA ARG A 466 0.90 32.21 -3.24
C ARG A 466 -0.06 31.16 -2.65
N CYS A 467 -0.84 30.46 -3.48
CA CYS A 467 -1.94 29.58 -3.06
C CYS A 467 -1.55 28.12 -2.71
N GLN A 468 -0.26 27.81 -2.59
CA GLN A 468 0.24 26.52 -2.11
C GLN A 468 1.34 26.71 -1.06
N GLN A 469 0.98 26.74 0.22
CA GLN A 469 1.95 26.36 1.25
C GLN A 469 1.38 25.21 2.07
N LEU A 470 1.31 24.05 1.41
CA LEU A 470 1.19 22.74 2.04
C LEU A 470 2.30 22.62 3.10
N SER A 471 1.99 22.02 4.24
CA SER A 471 3.05 21.59 5.13
C SER A 471 3.80 20.45 4.45
N VAL A 472 5.11 20.60 4.29
CA VAL A 472 5.98 19.59 3.67
C VAL A 472 6.24 18.41 4.61
N THR A 473 5.70 18.46 5.82
CA THR A 473 5.71 17.40 6.82
C THR A 473 4.29 17.01 7.26
N VAL A 474 4.17 15.78 7.73
CA VAL A 474 2.98 15.01 8.07
C VAL A 474 3.16 14.49 9.50
N LEU A 475 2.16 14.70 10.34
CA LEU A 475 2.14 14.27 11.74
C LEU A 475 1.65 12.82 11.82
N THR A 476 2.37 11.94 12.52
CA THR A 476 2.06 10.50 12.56
C THR A 476 1.25 10.05 13.78
N ASP A 477 0.97 10.95 14.75
CA ASP A 477 0.16 10.67 15.96
C ASP A 477 -0.49 11.97 16.54
N HIS A 478 -1.23 11.89 17.66
CA HIS A 478 -1.69 13.02 18.50
C HIS A 478 -2.49 14.16 17.81
N GLN A 479 -3.67 13.87 17.26
CA GLN A 479 -4.53 14.87 16.61
C GLN A 479 -5.14 15.93 17.56
N ASP A 480 -5.10 15.71 18.88
CA ASP A 480 -5.74 16.58 19.89
C ASP A 480 -4.89 17.78 20.31
N LEU A 481 -3.62 17.87 19.88
CA LEU A 481 -2.73 18.98 20.22
C LEU A 481 -2.95 20.16 19.25
N SER A 482 -3.30 21.32 19.81
CA SER A 482 -3.36 22.59 19.07
C SER A 482 -1.97 23.14 18.78
N ASN A 483 -1.82 23.86 17.66
CA ASN A 483 -0.56 24.51 17.31
C ASN A 483 -0.13 25.50 18.40
N THR A 484 1.12 25.39 18.85
CA THR A 484 1.72 26.27 19.88
C THR A 484 2.81 27.13 19.23
N GLU A 485 2.80 28.43 19.52
CA GLU A 485 3.82 29.37 19.05
C GLU A 485 5.19 29.11 19.70
N LEU A 486 6.28 29.27 18.92
CA LEU A 486 7.64 29.04 19.40
C LEU A 486 8.02 29.96 20.58
N LYS A 487 7.53 31.20 20.60
CA LYS A 487 7.76 32.13 21.71
C LYS A 487 7.18 31.60 23.03
N THR A 488 6.01 30.97 22.99
CA THR A 488 5.38 30.36 24.17
C THR A 488 6.19 29.17 24.64
N ILE A 489 6.65 28.32 23.71
CA ILE A 489 7.46 27.13 24.00
C ILE A 489 8.79 27.49 24.66
N LEU A 490 9.42 28.59 24.24
CA LEU A 490 10.69 29.07 24.83
C LEU A 490 10.55 29.54 26.28
N ASN A 491 9.35 29.95 26.70
CA ASN A 491 9.06 30.40 28.06
C ASN A 491 8.46 29.29 28.94
N SER A 492 8.23 28.10 28.40
CA SER A 492 7.65 26.96 29.10
C SER A 492 8.70 26.11 29.81
N THR A 493 8.30 25.43 30.88
CA THR A 493 9.16 24.45 31.60
C THR A 493 9.27 23.14 30.84
N ALA A 494 10.43 22.47 30.86
CA ALA A 494 10.62 21.13 30.27
C ALA A 494 10.57 20.03 31.36
N PRO A 495 10.12 18.79 31.04
CA PRO A 495 9.76 18.27 29.72
C PRO A 495 8.28 18.45 29.34
N GLN A 496 8.01 18.78 28.08
CA GLN A 496 6.67 18.93 27.50
C GLN A 496 6.69 18.53 26.01
N GLN A 497 5.51 18.29 25.43
CA GLN A 497 5.32 17.97 24.02
C GLN A 497 4.45 19.03 23.36
N TYR A 498 4.80 19.42 22.13
CA TYR A 498 4.11 20.50 21.42
C TYR A 498 3.91 20.13 19.96
N ARG A 499 2.75 20.54 19.41
CA ARG A 499 2.53 20.63 17.96
C ARG A 499 2.94 22.03 17.51
N ILE A 500 3.81 22.12 16.51
CA ILE A 500 4.25 23.40 15.96
C ILE A 500 4.09 23.46 14.45
N ARG A 501 3.89 24.67 13.94
CA ARG A 501 3.95 25.00 12.52
C ARG A 501 5.02 26.06 12.31
N ALA A 502 6.15 25.67 11.73
CA ALA A 502 7.33 26.53 11.59
C ALA A 502 8.07 26.27 10.27
N LYS A 503 8.78 27.25 9.73
CA LYS A 503 9.63 27.14 8.56
C LYS A 503 11.04 26.69 8.96
N LEU A 504 11.71 25.91 8.11
CA LEU A 504 13.08 25.46 8.33
C LEU A 504 14.06 26.51 7.81
N ARG A 505 14.57 27.38 8.69
CA ARG A 505 15.51 28.44 8.32
C ARG A 505 16.87 27.91 7.89
N SER A 506 17.36 26.89 8.60
CA SER A 506 18.65 26.25 8.29
C SER A 506 18.77 24.91 9.01
N TYR A 507 19.64 24.03 8.53
CA TYR A 507 19.91 22.74 9.14
C TYR A 507 21.42 22.45 9.24
N LYS A 508 21.80 21.51 10.11
CA LYS A 508 23.15 20.94 10.19
C LYS A 508 23.06 19.41 10.31
N PRO A 509 24.01 18.65 9.71
CA PRO A 509 25.11 19.10 8.86
C PRO A 509 24.65 19.54 7.46
N GLN A 510 25.44 20.38 6.78
CA GLN A 510 25.17 20.81 5.40
C GLN A 510 25.47 19.70 4.39
N LYS A 511 26.50 18.90 4.65
CA LYS A 511 26.79 17.68 3.90
C LYS A 511 25.91 16.55 4.43
N LEU A 512 24.86 16.19 3.70
CA LEU A 512 23.81 15.29 4.19
C LEU A 512 24.32 13.89 4.55
N TYR A 513 25.35 13.37 3.88
CA TYR A 513 25.95 12.08 4.26
C TYR A 513 26.50 12.08 5.70
N GLN A 514 26.92 13.25 6.22
CA GLN A 514 27.40 13.39 7.60
C GLN A 514 26.27 13.36 8.62
N SER A 515 24.99 13.35 8.19
CA SER A 515 23.87 13.19 9.12
C SER A 515 23.72 11.75 9.61
N VAL A 516 24.24 10.78 8.86
CA VAL A 516 24.15 9.36 9.19
C VAL A 516 25.21 9.01 10.23
N LYS A 517 24.78 8.46 11.37
CA LYS A 517 25.62 8.03 12.49
C LYS A 517 25.32 6.59 12.88
N LEU A 518 26.25 5.99 13.62
CA LEU A 518 26.07 4.71 14.29
C LEU A 518 25.71 4.93 15.75
N HIS A 519 24.59 4.40 16.19
CA HIS A 519 24.07 4.50 17.56
C HIS A 519 24.10 3.14 18.26
N CYS A 520 24.62 3.10 19.48
CA CYS A 520 24.53 1.93 20.35
C CYS A 520 23.36 2.07 21.32
N SER A 521 22.36 1.19 21.25
CA SER A 521 21.22 1.16 22.17
C SER A 521 21.61 0.90 23.63
N LYS A 522 22.73 0.22 23.89
CA LYS A 522 23.18 -0.15 25.23
C LYS A 522 23.92 0.95 25.98
N CYS A 523 24.85 1.66 25.31
CA CYS A 523 25.59 2.77 25.93
C CYS A 523 25.15 4.16 25.45
N ASN A 524 24.17 4.24 24.55
CA ASN A 524 23.68 5.48 23.92
C ASN A 524 24.77 6.32 23.23
N ASN A 525 25.91 5.69 22.90
CA ASN A 525 27.02 6.37 22.26
C ASN A 525 26.76 6.51 20.75
N LEU A 526 27.10 7.67 20.20
CA LEU A 526 27.00 8.00 18.79
C LEU A 526 28.40 8.04 18.17
N ARG A 527 28.56 7.41 17.01
CA ARG A 527 29.82 7.33 16.27
C ARG A 527 29.64 7.69 14.80
N GLU A 528 30.73 8.15 14.20
CA GLU A 528 30.81 8.30 12.75
C GLU A 528 30.81 6.94 12.05
N VAL A 529 30.28 6.90 10.83
CA VAL A 529 30.42 5.73 9.96
C VAL A 529 31.83 5.76 9.37
N PRO A 530 32.64 4.68 9.51
CA PRO A 530 33.98 4.62 8.92
C PRO A 530 33.97 4.85 7.41
N ASP A 531 34.96 5.59 6.91
CA ASP A 531 35.10 5.84 5.46
C ASP A 531 35.53 4.54 4.73
N GLY A 532 35.30 4.49 3.42
CA GLY A 532 35.74 3.38 2.57
C GLY A 532 37.26 3.17 2.63
N ASP A 533 38.03 4.24 2.75
CA ASP A 533 39.49 4.20 2.84
C ASP A 533 39.96 3.57 4.16
N ASP A 534 39.31 3.89 5.28
CA ASP A 534 39.61 3.28 6.59
C ASP A 534 39.36 1.76 6.57
N PHE A 535 38.28 1.33 5.92
CA PHE A 535 37.99 -0.10 5.79
C PHE A 535 38.99 -0.79 4.85
N ASP A 536 39.37 -0.16 3.73
CA ASP A 536 40.36 -0.73 2.82
C ASP A 536 41.75 -0.83 3.47
N LEU A 537 42.17 0.17 4.26
CA LEU A 537 43.41 0.13 5.04
C LEU A 537 43.43 -1.05 6.03
N ASN A 538 42.32 -1.27 6.74
CA ASN A 538 42.21 -2.41 7.67
C ASN A 538 42.26 -3.76 6.93
N LEU A 539 41.58 -3.89 5.80
CA LEU A 539 41.65 -5.08 4.95
C LEU A 539 43.08 -5.32 4.42
N GLN A 540 43.75 -4.28 3.95
CA GLN A 540 45.15 -4.36 3.49
C GLN A 540 46.11 -4.76 4.62
N SER A 541 45.92 -4.23 5.83
CA SER A 541 46.72 -4.63 6.99
C SER A 541 46.55 -6.12 7.34
N SER A 542 45.32 -6.64 7.22
CA SER A 542 45.05 -8.06 7.43
C SER A 542 45.68 -8.95 6.35
N ALA A 543 45.73 -8.48 5.10
CA ALA A 543 46.30 -9.20 3.97
C ALA A 543 47.84 -9.38 4.04
N CYS A 544 48.52 -8.65 4.92
CA CYS A 544 49.94 -8.87 5.20
C CYS A 544 50.19 -10.12 6.07
N THR A 545 49.17 -10.63 6.75
CA THR A 545 49.27 -11.82 7.59
C THR A 545 48.89 -13.04 6.76
N ALA A 546 49.75 -14.06 6.72
CA ALA A 546 49.44 -15.29 5.99
C ALA A 546 48.33 -16.07 6.71
N PRO A 547 47.29 -16.56 5.99
CA PRO A 547 46.28 -17.44 6.58
C PRO A 547 46.91 -18.68 7.23
N ASN A 548 46.41 -19.08 8.40
CA ASN A 548 46.88 -20.26 9.10
C ASN A 548 46.35 -21.53 8.39
N LEU A 549 47.27 -22.39 7.96
CA LEU A 549 46.93 -23.63 7.25
C LEU A 549 46.21 -24.65 8.16
N GLU A 550 46.41 -24.58 9.47
CA GLU A 550 45.81 -25.51 10.45
C GLU A 550 44.32 -25.21 10.70
N LEU A 551 43.87 -24.00 10.39
CA LEU A 551 42.47 -23.56 10.55
C LEU A 551 41.62 -23.79 9.30
N GLN A 552 42.12 -24.56 8.33
CA GLN A 552 41.43 -24.86 7.08
C GLN A 552 40.60 -26.14 7.16
N ASN A 553 39.46 -26.16 6.48
CA ASN A 553 38.59 -27.35 6.34
C ASN A 553 38.18 -27.98 7.68
N THR A 554 37.37 -27.26 8.45
CA THR A 554 36.86 -27.76 9.74
C THR A 554 35.58 -28.60 9.55
N SER A 555 35.00 -29.05 10.67
CA SER A 555 33.74 -29.80 10.66
C SER A 555 32.55 -29.01 10.09
N TRP A 556 32.61 -27.67 10.05
CA TRP A 556 31.48 -26.81 9.71
C TRP A 556 31.78 -25.77 8.61
N TYR A 557 33.00 -25.73 8.06
CA TYR A 557 33.31 -24.97 6.84
C TYR A 557 34.41 -25.63 6.01
N ASP A 558 34.40 -25.39 4.71
CA ASP A 558 35.49 -25.74 3.78
C ASP A 558 36.25 -24.49 3.35
N SER A 559 37.57 -24.60 3.22
CA SER A 559 38.46 -23.48 2.89
C SER A 559 39.07 -23.68 1.51
N VAL A 560 39.11 -22.61 0.72
CA VAL A 560 39.85 -22.57 -0.54
C VAL A 560 40.80 -21.38 -0.51
N MET A 561 42.04 -21.60 -0.95
CA MET A 561 43.07 -20.56 -0.99
C MET A 561 43.49 -20.21 -2.41
N TRP A 562 43.74 -18.92 -2.63
CA TRP A 562 44.29 -18.38 -3.86
C TRP A 562 45.51 -17.53 -3.56
N THR A 563 46.50 -17.59 -4.45
CA THR A 563 47.66 -16.71 -4.48
C THR A 563 47.52 -15.74 -5.65
N THR A 564 47.68 -14.44 -5.40
CA THR A 564 47.67 -13.44 -6.48
C THR A 564 48.98 -13.48 -7.25
N GLN A 565 48.94 -13.29 -8.58
CA GLN A 565 50.14 -13.20 -9.43
C GLN A 565 50.81 -11.81 -9.41
N ASP A 566 50.26 -10.86 -8.67
CA ASP A 566 50.76 -9.49 -8.57
C ASP A 566 52.05 -9.43 -7.72
N HIS A 567 52.84 -8.34 -7.85
CA HIS A 567 54.14 -8.10 -7.16
C HIS A 567 54.19 -8.27 -5.63
N LYS A 568 53.06 -8.55 -4.96
CA LYS A 568 52.94 -8.72 -3.49
C LYS A 568 52.59 -10.15 -3.04
N GLU A 569 52.39 -11.13 -3.94
CA GLU A 569 52.06 -12.53 -3.63
C GLU A 569 51.02 -12.72 -2.50
N ARG A 570 49.96 -11.91 -2.51
CA ARG A 570 48.91 -11.94 -1.48
C ARG A 570 48.20 -13.29 -1.49
N LYS A 571 47.98 -13.85 -0.30
CA LYS A 571 47.16 -15.05 -0.09
C LYS A 571 45.76 -14.65 0.34
N ILE A 572 44.77 -15.20 -0.35
CA ILE A 572 43.34 -15.01 -0.05
C ILE A 572 42.79 -16.36 0.36
N ALA A 573 42.19 -16.43 1.54
CA ALA A 573 41.43 -17.61 1.95
C ALA A 573 39.94 -17.29 1.97
N ILE A 574 39.14 -18.18 1.40
CA ILE A 574 37.67 -18.13 1.49
C ILE A 574 37.21 -19.38 2.20
N HIS A 575 36.44 -19.19 3.26
CA HIS A 575 35.81 -20.26 4.02
C HIS A 575 34.32 -20.27 3.72
N PHE A 576 33.86 -21.36 3.16
CA PHE A 576 32.46 -21.60 2.87
C PHE A 576 31.84 -22.41 4.00
N VAL A 577 30.85 -21.84 4.68
CA VAL A 577 30.15 -22.54 5.76
C VAL A 577 29.36 -23.72 5.17
N LYS A 578 29.59 -24.92 5.72
CA LYS A 578 28.98 -26.16 5.25
C LYS A 578 27.48 -26.13 5.47
N HIS A 579 26.74 -26.39 4.40
CA HIS A 579 25.31 -26.66 4.40
C HIS A 579 25.00 -27.66 3.29
N ASP A 580 24.04 -28.57 3.51
CA ASP A 580 23.73 -29.72 2.63
C ASP A 580 23.36 -29.31 1.17
N GLU A 581 23.08 -28.03 0.92
CA GLU A 581 22.65 -27.49 -0.38
C GLU A 581 23.58 -26.40 -0.96
N MET A 582 24.85 -26.33 -0.54
CA MET A 582 25.84 -25.33 -1.04
C MET A 582 25.95 -25.25 -2.58
N LEU A 583 25.59 -26.33 -3.30
CA LEU A 583 25.64 -26.40 -4.76
C LEU A 583 24.36 -25.90 -5.46
N GLN A 584 23.27 -25.68 -4.74
CA GLN A 584 21.98 -25.31 -5.34
C GLN A 584 21.62 -23.81 -5.17
N GLN A 585 22.06 -23.15 -4.09
CA GLN A 585 21.66 -21.74 -3.78
C GLN A 585 22.79 -20.92 -3.09
N PRO A 586 23.72 -20.31 -3.84
CA PRO A 586 24.78 -19.47 -3.27
C PRO A 586 24.25 -18.22 -2.54
N GLU A 587 23.09 -17.71 -2.96
CA GLU A 587 22.39 -16.56 -2.37
C GLU A 587 21.95 -16.78 -0.91
N ASP A 588 21.94 -18.02 -0.41
CA ASP A 588 21.59 -18.35 0.98
C ASP A 588 22.79 -18.70 1.87
N THR A 589 24.00 -18.60 1.33
CA THR A 589 25.23 -19.04 2.02
C THR A 589 25.96 -17.88 2.71
N LEU A 590 26.52 -18.17 3.90
CA LEU A 590 27.48 -17.31 4.59
C LEU A 590 28.91 -17.68 4.23
N LEU A 591 29.72 -16.66 3.97
CA LEU A 591 31.12 -16.79 3.57
C LEU A 591 32.02 -15.99 4.51
N MET A 592 33.18 -16.54 4.82
CA MET A 592 34.23 -15.82 5.58
C MET A 592 35.45 -15.63 4.68
N ILE A 593 36.09 -14.47 4.77
CA ILE A 593 37.22 -14.11 3.89
C ILE A 593 38.39 -13.56 4.67
N GLU A 594 39.57 -14.08 4.38
CA GLU A 594 40.87 -13.58 4.85
C GLU A 594 41.65 -12.93 3.71
N GLY A 595 42.29 -11.80 4.00
CA GLY A 595 43.18 -11.13 3.07
C GLY A 595 42.50 -10.57 1.82
N GLY A 596 41.16 -10.46 1.78
CA GLY A 596 40.41 -9.88 0.67
C GLY A 596 40.52 -8.35 0.59
N THR A 597 40.50 -7.80 -0.63
CA THR A 597 40.39 -6.34 -0.85
C THR A 597 38.94 -5.87 -0.76
N LEU A 598 38.72 -4.57 -0.56
CA LEU A 598 37.36 -4.00 -0.54
C LEU A 598 36.54 -4.37 -1.79
N LYS A 599 37.17 -4.32 -2.97
CA LYS A 599 36.52 -4.65 -4.25
C LYS A 599 36.13 -6.12 -4.36
N GLU A 600 36.93 -7.03 -3.81
CA GLU A 600 36.64 -8.47 -3.81
C GLU A 600 35.52 -8.80 -2.84
N VAL A 601 35.57 -8.23 -1.62
CA VAL A 601 34.49 -8.38 -0.62
C VAL A 601 33.15 -7.93 -1.22
N TRP A 602 33.10 -6.77 -1.88
CA TRP A 602 31.88 -6.29 -2.55
C TRP A 602 31.42 -7.14 -3.74
N LYS A 603 32.31 -7.87 -4.40
CA LYS A 603 31.90 -8.82 -5.45
C LYS A 603 31.27 -10.07 -4.83
N LEU A 604 31.76 -10.50 -3.66
CA LEU A 604 31.21 -11.65 -2.95
C LEU A 604 29.82 -11.35 -2.36
N THR A 605 29.60 -10.16 -1.79
CA THR A 605 28.28 -9.79 -1.24
C THR A 605 27.17 -9.70 -2.29
N LYS A 606 27.50 -9.64 -3.59
CA LYS A 606 26.52 -9.70 -4.69
C LYS A 606 26.08 -11.11 -5.04
N ARG A 607 26.83 -12.13 -4.62
CA ARG A 607 26.61 -13.53 -4.98
C ARG A 607 26.23 -14.39 -3.78
N PHE A 608 26.68 -14.02 -2.59
CA PHE A 608 26.45 -14.72 -1.34
C PHE A 608 25.61 -13.87 -0.39
N LYS A 609 24.85 -14.51 0.49
CA LYS A 609 23.97 -13.83 1.46
C LYS A 609 24.74 -12.87 2.34
N CYS A 610 25.82 -13.39 2.94
CA CYS A 610 26.56 -12.76 4.02
C CYS A 610 28.06 -12.98 3.81
N VAL A 611 28.85 -11.93 4.04
CA VAL A 611 30.32 -12.00 4.03
C VAL A 611 30.87 -11.45 5.34
N ILE A 612 31.69 -12.24 6.03
CA ILE A 612 32.38 -11.87 7.27
C ILE A 612 33.88 -11.75 6.98
N PRO A 613 34.49 -10.55 7.10
CA PRO A 613 35.94 -10.41 7.10
C PRO A 613 36.54 -11.01 8.38
N VAL A 614 37.47 -11.94 8.23
CA VAL A 614 38.12 -12.64 9.35
C VAL A 614 39.65 -12.61 9.23
N ARG A 615 40.32 -12.95 10.33
CA ARG A 615 41.77 -13.22 10.40
C ARG A 615 42.03 -14.50 11.18
N SER A 616 43.07 -15.22 10.78
CA SER A 616 43.61 -16.36 11.52
C SER A 616 44.32 -15.92 12.80
N THR A 617 44.08 -16.67 13.88
CA THR A 617 44.93 -16.67 15.08
C THR A 617 45.65 -18.02 15.23
N GLU A 618 46.30 -18.26 16.37
CA GLU A 618 46.91 -19.56 16.66
C GLU A 618 45.85 -20.68 16.77
N ASP A 619 44.66 -20.37 17.34
CA ASP A 619 43.67 -21.39 17.73
C ASP A 619 42.33 -21.34 16.96
N ASP A 620 41.90 -20.19 16.43
CA ASP A 620 40.64 -20.03 15.70
C ASP A 620 40.66 -18.85 14.71
N LEU A 621 39.62 -18.76 13.87
CA LEU A 621 39.31 -17.55 13.12
C LEU A 621 38.68 -16.52 14.07
N GLU A 622 39.08 -15.27 13.91
CA GLU A 622 38.52 -14.13 14.64
C GLU A 622 38.06 -13.04 13.66
N LEU A 623 37.18 -12.17 14.15
CA LEU A 623 36.88 -10.91 13.46
C LEU A 623 38.14 -10.03 13.40
N LEU A 624 38.24 -9.20 12.36
CA LEU A 624 39.40 -8.30 12.19
C LEU A 624 39.56 -7.33 13.36
N ASP A 625 38.65 -6.36 13.46
CA ASP A 625 38.51 -5.40 14.56
C ASP A 625 37.11 -4.78 14.45
N LEU A 626 36.51 -4.40 15.57
CA LEU A 626 35.17 -3.79 15.57
C LEU A 626 35.14 -2.35 15.00
N SER A 627 36.26 -1.79 14.52
CA SER A 627 36.23 -0.60 13.62
C SER A 627 35.83 -0.98 12.20
N THR A 628 35.93 -2.25 11.84
CA THR A 628 35.48 -2.78 10.56
C THR A 628 34.08 -3.39 10.71
N PRO A 629 33.32 -3.51 9.61
CA PRO A 629 32.06 -4.23 9.63
C PRO A 629 32.30 -5.68 10.05
N PHE A 630 31.56 -6.17 11.05
CA PHE A 630 31.60 -7.58 11.44
C PHE A 630 30.82 -8.46 10.44
N LEU A 631 29.93 -7.85 9.65
CA LEU A 631 29.11 -8.54 8.66
C LEU A 631 28.79 -7.58 7.51
N LEU A 632 28.87 -8.07 6.28
CA LEU A 632 28.37 -7.41 5.09
C LEU A 632 27.25 -8.25 4.47
N GLN A 633 26.10 -7.63 4.19
CA GLN A 633 24.94 -8.28 3.60
C GLN A 633 24.39 -7.39 2.47
N GLY A 634 24.42 -7.89 1.24
CA GLY A 634 24.11 -7.07 0.06
C GLY A 634 24.97 -5.81 0.00
N ASN A 635 24.33 -4.65 0.20
CA ASN A 635 24.98 -3.33 0.21
C ASN A 635 25.19 -2.76 1.63
N ILE A 636 24.73 -3.44 2.68
CA ILE A 636 24.73 -2.94 4.05
C ILE A 636 25.97 -3.46 4.80
N LYS A 637 26.62 -2.59 5.57
CA LYS A 637 27.74 -2.90 6.45
C LYS A 637 27.26 -2.86 7.90
N TYR A 638 27.36 -3.96 8.63
CA TYR A 638 26.96 -4.00 10.04
C TYR A 638 28.18 -3.84 10.94
N TYR A 639 28.08 -2.93 11.91
CA TYR A 639 29.15 -2.59 12.84
C TYR A 639 28.80 -2.97 14.28
N GLY A 640 29.83 -3.23 15.09
CA GLY A 640 29.67 -3.57 16.51
C GLY A 640 30.18 -2.48 17.45
N CYS A 641 29.55 -2.32 18.61
CA CYS A 641 29.99 -1.35 19.61
C CYS A 641 31.21 -1.87 20.37
N LYS A 642 32.38 -1.23 20.18
CA LYS A 642 33.63 -1.59 20.88
C LYS A 642 33.54 -1.65 22.40
N GLN A 643 32.71 -0.81 23.02
CA GLN A 643 32.60 -0.72 24.48
C GLN A 643 31.64 -1.76 25.07
N CYS A 644 30.66 -2.20 24.28
CA CYS A 644 29.56 -3.04 24.75
C CYS A 644 29.65 -4.50 24.28
N SER A 645 30.48 -4.75 23.28
CA SER A 645 30.70 -6.06 22.68
C SER A 645 31.80 -6.81 23.41
N THR A 646 31.64 -8.12 23.53
CA THR A 646 32.66 -9.08 23.98
C THR A 646 32.78 -10.15 22.90
N PRO A 647 33.57 -9.89 21.83
CA PRO A 647 33.68 -10.78 20.69
C PRO A 647 34.06 -12.19 21.10
N LYS A 648 33.32 -13.18 20.58
CA LYS A 648 33.62 -14.60 20.73
C LYS A 648 34.32 -15.13 19.47
N PRO A 649 35.02 -16.28 19.57
CA PRO A 649 35.65 -16.91 18.41
C PRO A 649 34.62 -17.28 17.33
N ILE A 650 35.04 -17.25 16.06
CA ILE A 650 34.17 -17.50 14.90
C ILE A 650 33.54 -18.90 14.95
N LYS A 651 34.20 -19.88 15.57
CA LYS A 651 33.61 -21.21 15.83
C LYS A 651 32.26 -21.17 16.52
N SER A 652 31.93 -20.10 17.25
CA SER A 652 30.60 -19.93 17.85
C SER A 652 29.47 -19.97 16.81
N LEU A 653 29.72 -19.60 15.55
CA LEU A 653 28.76 -19.66 14.45
C LEU A 653 28.39 -21.10 14.05
N SER A 654 29.15 -22.11 14.48
CA SER A 654 28.84 -23.50 14.18
C SER A 654 27.47 -23.93 14.72
N SER A 655 26.96 -23.26 15.77
CA SER A 655 25.62 -23.54 16.30
C SER A 655 24.51 -23.15 15.32
N ILE A 656 24.66 -22.00 14.64
CA ILE A 656 23.72 -21.53 13.61
C ILE A 656 23.89 -22.39 12.35
N ALA A 657 25.13 -22.69 11.97
CA ALA A 657 25.44 -23.50 10.79
C ALA A 657 24.85 -24.93 10.88
N ALA A 658 24.64 -25.45 12.09
CA ALA A 658 24.06 -26.77 12.32
C ALA A 658 22.52 -26.81 12.20
N GLU A 659 21.85 -25.67 12.02
CA GLU A 659 20.40 -25.61 11.84
C GLU A 659 19.99 -26.10 10.44
N GLN A 660 18.77 -26.64 10.32
CA GLN A 660 18.25 -27.14 9.03
C GLN A 660 18.11 -26.04 7.96
N ARG A 661 17.93 -24.78 8.39
CA ARG A 661 17.80 -23.60 7.53
C ARG A 661 18.35 -22.37 8.26
N PRO A 662 19.67 -22.13 8.21
CA PRO A 662 20.27 -21.00 8.90
C PRO A 662 19.75 -19.68 8.31
N SER A 663 19.17 -18.85 9.17
CA SER A 663 18.58 -17.57 8.76
C SER A 663 19.65 -16.57 8.31
N TRP A 664 20.85 -16.64 8.92
CA TRP A 664 21.94 -15.67 8.79
C TRP A 664 21.49 -14.21 9.01
N GLU A 665 20.54 -14.00 9.92
CA GLU A 665 20.10 -12.66 10.28
C GLU A 665 21.21 -11.91 11.04
N PRO A 666 21.47 -10.63 10.72
CA PRO A 666 22.55 -9.84 11.34
C PRO A 666 22.50 -9.80 12.87
N THR A 667 21.30 -9.73 13.44
CA THR A 667 21.08 -9.69 14.89
C THR A 667 21.44 -11.02 15.56
N GLU A 668 21.15 -12.14 14.90
CA GLU A 668 21.46 -13.49 15.39
C GLU A 668 22.97 -13.76 15.34
N ILE A 669 23.61 -13.40 14.22
CA ILE A 669 25.07 -13.46 14.05
C ILE A 669 25.76 -12.61 15.12
N ALA A 670 25.30 -11.37 15.33
CA ALA A 670 25.85 -10.49 16.36
C ALA A 670 25.72 -11.11 17.76
N GLN A 671 24.56 -11.65 18.10
CA GLN A 671 24.31 -12.29 19.39
C GLN A 671 25.24 -13.49 19.64
N VAL A 672 25.39 -14.38 18.65
CA VAL A 672 26.26 -15.56 18.76
C VAL A 672 27.71 -15.16 18.89
N LEU A 673 28.16 -14.14 18.15
CA LEU A 673 29.52 -13.60 18.23
C LEU A 673 29.75 -12.68 19.44
N GLY A 674 28.75 -12.43 20.30
CA GLY A 674 28.88 -11.55 21.46
C GLY A 674 29.07 -10.07 21.10
N ILE A 675 28.54 -9.65 19.95
CA ILE A 675 28.62 -8.29 19.42
C ILE A 675 27.34 -7.55 19.75
N GLU A 676 27.48 -6.32 20.24
CA GLU A 676 26.37 -5.38 20.37
C GLU A 676 26.25 -4.60 19.05
N PRO A 677 25.24 -4.86 18.20
CA PRO A 677 25.13 -4.24 16.88
C PRO A 677 24.81 -2.75 17.00
N LEU A 678 25.53 -1.94 16.21
CA LEU A 678 25.25 -0.52 16.05
C LEU A 678 24.14 -0.30 15.03
N GLN A 679 23.24 0.63 15.31
CA GLN A 679 22.13 0.99 14.45
C GLN A 679 22.43 2.28 13.69
N TYR A 680 22.08 2.32 12.42
CA TYR A 680 22.15 3.55 11.63
C TYR A 680 21.04 4.52 12.02
N VAL A 681 21.39 5.78 12.24
CA VAL A 681 20.45 6.86 12.60
C VAL A 681 20.80 8.15 11.86
N PHE A 682 19.77 8.91 11.48
CA PHE A 682 19.90 10.30 11.08
C PHE A 682 20.00 11.18 12.33
N VAL A 683 21.02 12.02 12.37
CA VAL A 683 21.22 13.06 13.38
C VAL A 683 21.36 14.39 12.67
N MET A 684 20.33 15.22 12.79
CA MET A 684 20.32 16.57 12.23
C MET A 684 19.86 17.59 13.26
N ARG A 685 20.26 18.85 13.08
CA ARG A 685 19.78 19.97 13.88
C ARG A 685 19.06 20.95 12.97
N PHE A 686 17.77 21.14 13.19
CA PHE A 686 16.90 22.04 12.45
C PHE A 686 16.72 23.34 13.22
N THR A 687 16.86 24.47 12.53
CA THR A 687 16.56 25.80 13.06
C THR A 687 15.18 26.21 12.55
N LEU A 688 14.18 26.10 13.40
CA LEU A 688 12.77 26.34 13.08
C LEU A 688 12.36 27.77 13.45
N VAL A 689 11.53 28.41 12.61
CA VAL A 689 11.03 29.78 12.79
C VAL A 689 9.57 29.90 12.38
N ASP A 690 8.74 30.55 13.18
CA ASP A 690 7.28 30.69 12.92
C ASP A 690 6.81 32.15 12.84
N GLY A 691 7.74 33.11 12.90
CA GLY A 691 7.45 34.55 12.99
C GLY A 691 7.34 35.08 14.44
N THR A 692 7.14 34.20 15.43
CA THR A 692 7.09 34.56 16.86
C THR A 692 8.42 34.31 17.56
N GLY A 693 9.19 33.33 17.09
CA GLY A 693 10.49 32.97 17.64
C GLY A 693 11.33 32.08 16.73
N ALA A 694 12.48 31.66 17.25
CA ALA A 694 13.39 30.72 16.58
C ALA A 694 13.87 29.66 17.58
N LEU A 695 13.92 28.40 17.16
CA LEU A 695 14.21 27.26 18.04
C LEU A 695 15.05 26.21 17.31
N ASN A 696 16.01 25.61 18.02
CA ASN A 696 16.77 24.47 17.50
C ASN A 696 16.10 23.16 17.95
N ALA A 697 15.68 22.34 16.99
CA ALA A 697 15.14 21.01 17.23
C ALA A 697 16.06 19.95 16.59
N TYR A 698 16.35 18.88 17.33
CA TYR A 698 17.14 17.76 16.84
C TYR A 698 16.23 16.74 16.15
N LEU A 699 16.67 16.27 15.00
CA LEU A 699 16.12 15.07 14.37
C LEU A 699 17.02 13.90 14.76
N PHE A 700 16.44 12.92 15.45
CA PHE A 700 17.06 11.64 15.76
C PHE A 700 16.08 10.57 15.31
N ASP A 701 16.36 9.95 14.17
CA ASP A 701 15.41 9.06 13.50
C ASP A 701 16.13 7.96 12.72
N TYR A 702 15.48 6.80 12.61
CA TYR A 702 16.02 5.62 11.93
C TYR A 702 15.55 5.53 10.48
N GLU A 703 14.32 5.96 10.21
CA GLU A 703 13.68 5.81 8.90
C GLU A 703 12.43 6.69 8.69
N LYS A 704 11.76 7.11 9.77
CA LYS A 704 10.40 7.65 9.72
C LYS A 704 10.34 9.04 9.10
N PHE A 705 11.28 9.92 9.41
CA PHE A 705 11.22 11.31 9.01
C PHE A 705 11.38 11.47 7.51
N PHE A 706 12.37 10.80 6.90
CA PHE A 706 12.63 10.85 5.46
C PHE A 706 11.92 9.75 4.67
N GLN A 707 11.32 8.77 5.35
CA GLN A 707 10.86 7.51 4.73
C GLN A 707 11.98 6.83 3.92
N ILE A 708 13.18 6.81 4.52
CA ILE A 708 14.41 6.25 3.96
C ILE A 708 15.13 5.53 5.10
N PRO A 709 15.46 4.24 5.00
CA PRO A 709 16.28 3.57 6.00
C PRO A 709 17.68 4.18 6.08
N ALA A 710 18.10 4.63 7.27
CA ALA A 710 19.44 5.20 7.48
C ALA A 710 20.57 4.20 7.16
N SER A 711 20.29 2.89 7.22
CA SER A 711 21.23 1.81 6.90
C SER A 711 21.57 1.69 5.41
N GLU A 712 20.69 2.12 4.51
CA GLU A 712 20.84 1.92 3.08
C GLU A 712 21.34 3.16 2.34
N ILE A 713 21.12 4.34 2.90
CA ILE A 713 21.32 5.61 2.21
C ILE A 713 22.77 5.83 1.75
N LEU A 714 23.77 5.43 2.54
CA LEU A 714 25.19 5.66 2.21
C LEU A 714 25.65 4.89 0.97
N THR A 715 24.94 3.83 0.58
CA THR A 715 25.29 2.98 -0.56
C THR A 715 24.35 3.12 -1.76
N ASN A 716 23.28 3.90 -1.63
CA ASN A 716 22.25 4.02 -2.64
C ASN A 716 22.12 5.47 -3.13
N ASN A 717 22.64 5.72 -4.34
CA ASN A 717 22.60 7.05 -4.97
C ASN A 717 21.18 7.60 -5.13
N PHE A 718 20.19 6.74 -5.40
CA PHE A 718 18.80 7.17 -5.51
C PHE A 718 18.24 7.67 -4.17
N LEU A 719 18.54 6.97 -3.07
CA LEU A 719 18.12 7.42 -1.73
C LEU A 719 18.84 8.71 -1.30
N GLN A 720 20.13 8.87 -1.66
CA GLN A 720 20.85 10.13 -1.41
C GLN A 720 20.24 11.30 -2.19
N GLN A 721 19.90 11.08 -3.47
CA GLN A 721 19.22 12.08 -4.29
C GLN A 721 17.85 12.43 -3.71
N LYS A 722 17.07 11.43 -3.27
CA LYS A 722 15.77 11.65 -2.63
C LYS A 722 15.91 12.50 -1.35
N MET A 723 16.89 12.21 -0.49
CA MET A 723 17.16 13.02 0.70
C MET A 723 17.60 14.44 0.34
N GLN A 724 18.44 14.59 -0.69
CA GLN A 724 18.88 15.91 -1.16
C GLN A 724 17.73 16.73 -1.73
N MET A 725 16.86 16.13 -2.56
CA MET A 725 15.66 16.77 -3.10
C MET A 725 14.73 17.17 -1.95
N THR A 726 14.51 16.29 -0.98
CA THR A 726 13.71 16.59 0.21
C THR A 726 14.26 17.81 0.94
N MET A 727 15.56 17.84 1.27
CA MET A 727 16.17 18.95 1.98
C MET A 727 16.19 20.25 1.16
N ASN A 728 16.33 20.16 -0.16
CA ASN A 728 16.21 21.31 -1.06
C ASN A 728 14.77 21.85 -1.13
N THR A 729 13.77 21.00 -0.96
CA THR A 729 12.38 21.43 -0.84
C THR A 729 12.12 22.06 0.53
N LEU A 730 12.58 21.43 1.62
CA LEU A 730 12.39 21.93 2.99
C LEU A 730 13.12 23.26 3.26
N CYS A 731 14.34 23.40 2.73
CA CYS A 731 15.23 24.53 2.96
C CYS A 731 16.09 24.80 1.70
N PRO A 732 15.48 25.36 0.62
CA PRO A 732 16.18 25.66 -0.62
C PRO A 732 17.34 26.65 -0.39
N PRO A 733 18.50 26.43 -1.04
CA PRO A 733 19.61 27.38 -0.97
C PRO A 733 19.19 28.74 -1.55
N GLU A 734 19.65 29.82 -0.93
CA GLU A 734 19.52 31.21 -1.42
C GLU A 734 18.10 31.83 -1.46
N ARG A 735 17.06 31.16 -0.95
CA ARG A 735 15.71 31.75 -0.84
C ARG A 735 15.49 32.57 0.43
N LYS A 736 14.60 33.57 0.35
CA LYS A 736 14.15 34.37 1.50
C LYS A 736 13.22 33.55 2.39
N LEU A 737 13.17 33.91 3.67
CA LEU A 737 12.39 33.23 4.71
C LEU A 737 10.88 33.13 4.37
N ASP A 738 10.36 34.12 3.65
CA ASP A 738 8.95 34.18 3.24
C ASP A 738 8.61 33.10 2.19
N ASP A 739 9.59 32.69 1.40
CA ASP A 739 9.45 31.72 0.31
C ASP A 739 9.67 30.26 0.76
N LEU A 740 10.07 30.05 2.02
CA LEU A 740 10.26 28.72 2.59
C LEU A 740 8.89 28.07 2.92
N PRO A 741 8.75 26.75 2.68
CA PRO A 741 7.54 26.04 3.05
C PRO A 741 7.38 25.91 4.57
N TRP A 742 6.15 25.71 5.02
CA TRP A 742 5.84 25.44 6.42
C TRP A 742 6.09 23.96 6.73
N LEU A 743 6.61 23.67 7.91
CA LEU A 743 6.70 22.33 8.47
C LEU A 743 5.71 22.24 9.64
N GLU A 744 4.81 21.27 9.60
CA GLU A 744 4.08 20.82 10.78
C GLU A 744 4.82 19.66 11.43
N CYS A 745 5.27 19.84 12.67
CA CYS A 745 6.01 18.81 13.39
C CYS A 745 5.64 18.77 14.87
N PHE A 746 5.78 17.60 15.50
CA PHE A 746 5.80 17.52 16.96
C PHE A 746 7.22 17.66 17.47
N ILE A 747 7.37 18.45 18.52
CA ILE A 747 8.63 18.59 19.24
C ILE A 747 8.43 18.30 20.73
N LYS A 748 9.37 17.56 21.31
CA LYS A 748 9.43 17.30 22.76
C LYS A 748 10.60 18.07 23.36
N SER A 749 10.38 18.73 24.50
CA SER A 749 11.43 19.40 25.26
C SER A 749 12.01 18.47 26.33
N TYR A 750 13.31 18.57 26.59
CA TYR A 750 14.00 17.82 27.63
C TYR A 750 15.15 18.65 28.23
N ASN A 751 15.46 18.39 29.50
CA ASN A 751 16.53 19.09 30.21
C ASN A 751 17.84 18.31 30.09
N VAL A 752 18.90 19.00 29.66
CA VAL A 752 20.26 18.48 29.74
C VAL A 752 20.98 19.21 30.87
N ARG A 753 21.52 18.44 31.83
CA ARG A 753 22.34 18.98 32.90
C ARG A 753 23.77 19.06 32.41
N ASP A 754 24.21 20.26 32.05
CA ASP A 754 25.63 20.55 31.95
C ASP A 754 26.09 21.22 33.24
N ALA A 755 27.34 21.00 33.66
CA ALA A 755 27.84 21.29 35.01
C ALA A 755 27.70 22.76 35.47
N VAL A 756 27.29 23.67 34.59
CA VAL A 756 27.20 25.12 34.84
C VAL A 756 25.85 25.74 34.42
N LYS A 757 24.98 25.07 33.63
CA LYS A 757 23.68 25.62 33.19
C LYS A 757 22.61 24.55 32.95
N HIS A 758 21.38 24.84 33.38
CA HIS A 758 20.18 24.11 32.97
C HIS A 758 19.81 24.58 31.55
N GLN A 759 19.95 23.71 30.56
CA GLN A 759 19.61 24.04 29.17
C GLN A 759 18.53 23.09 28.65
N VAL A 760 17.48 23.68 28.07
CA VAL A 760 16.37 22.96 27.45
C VAL A 760 16.72 22.67 26.00
N TYR A 761 16.53 21.43 25.59
CA TYR A 761 16.70 20.95 24.22
C TYR A 761 15.37 20.44 23.68
N TYR A 762 15.25 20.43 22.36
CA TYR A 762 14.04 20.02 21.66
C TYR A 762 14.37 18.94 20.63
N GLN A 763 13.49 17.96 20.48
CA GLN A 763 13.65 16.88 19.50
C GLN A 763 12.35 16.67 18.74
N ILE A 764 12.46 16.55 17.41
CA ILE A 764 11.35 16.19 16.53
C ILE A 764 10.99 14.73 16.75
N PHE A 765 9.69 14.44 16.85
CA PHE A 765 9.17 13.08 16.95
C PHE A 765 7.85 12.98 16.18
N ASP A 766 7.41 11.75 15.88
CA ASP A 766 6.13 11.45 15.22
C ASP A 766 5.79 12.37 14.04
N THR A 767 6.80 12.65 13.22
CA THR A 767 6.74 13.55 12.08
C THR A 767 7.48 12.90 10.91
N THR A 768 6.84 12.86 9.73
CA THR A 768 7.43 12.41 8.46
C THR A 768 7.31 13.49 7.39
N VAL A 769 8.20 13.55 6.42
CA VAL A 769 7.97 14.36 5.20
C VAL A 769 6.82 13.78 4.40
N ALA A 770 6.04 14.63 3.73
CA ALA A 770 4.95 14.18 2.87
C ALA A 770 5.51 13.43 1.65
N GLU A 771 4.78 12.40 1.16
CA GLU A 771 5.20 11.60 0.00
C GLU A 771 5.35 12.45 -1.28
N ASP A 772 4.64 13.58 -1.36
CA ASP A 772 4.61 14.49 -2.52
C ASP A 772 5.79 15.49 -2.57
N VAL A 773 6.76 15.38 -1.65
CA VAL A 773 7.90 16.33 -1.52
C VAL A 773 9.05 15.99 -2.50
N VAL A 774 9.00 14.84 -3.18
CA VAL A 774 9.99 14.39 -4.19
C VAL A 774 9.33 13.67 -5.36
#